data_AF-A0A202DTM7-F1
#
_entry.id   AF-A0A202DTM7-F1
#
_cell.length_a   1.000
_cell.length_b   1.000
_cell.length_c   1.000
_cell.angle_alpha   90.00
_cell.angle_beta   90.00
_cell.angle_gamma   90.00
#
_symmetry.space_group_name_H-M   'P 1'
#
loop_
_entity.id
_entity.type
_entity.pdbx_description
1 polymer ?
#
loop_
_entity_poly.entity_id
_entity_poly.type
_entity_poly.pdbx_seq_one_letter_code
_entity_poly.pdbx_strand_id
1 'polypeptide(L)'
;MDNDPAQQIHEEFPSVSPRPPLQKIMSTPESQFLHQINPQLQVSGPVKLAVSAARHEGHRVPNEPGAKISAYLGRLAGHSLIAEIPKDKPVEASKLLERREKQIEARLVRTENIPESFWEAQRQAAREQGFGDIEADVRSRSELIEILRKDQRQSLRRWVEYLSDSESEYPTWFKYYVLNSMTKLTDYNKEKGTFPRRSKSTTDPFPGLNREALAYVYDKLGENLQGKKPDDAKLAQLVQGGNFAKLYAHSLAEVGFTDPELLKETRGSWVKYSQSQNPNDASRLVDSLKAYGTGWCIAGEGTAETYLGQGDMYVFYSRDKDGVDRVPRVAIRMENGVVREVRGIIGGGENVGPAENRDQEVEPELIDVTMGRLKSLPGAEEYQKKAADMQQLTIINHKIKANPHMPLSREETLFLYEIDHTIQGFGYEYQNGRKDPRITELREMRGELDYPLLKELIVESLEAQIEASQQGANQIIEQLNSMRRPSERLETINSDELKAALETKLVEWKANGSLEWCVRQMVENGGRINLLVTPNVLAEPAEIIKLATTFGEGQPHQTYVYNELYQLYSREELSGKPSGAGNFRLSLIPGAYDKKMYGTVDQQRISLQTQRAKTASLKVPSILDGLTLWQTLRSGGDQLKDSSAFDKTIIRHFDLEDKGLHGWLYVPYSSVSRDGKPYLYFSYTDRDRGARLAVG
;
A
#
# COMPACT_ATOMS: atom_id res chain seq x y z
N MET A 1 21.42 -107.60 17.68
CA MET A 1 21.35 -106.53 18.68
C MET A 1 21.54 -105.22 17.90
N ASP A 2 20.67 -104.91 16.93
CA ASP A 2 19.29 -104.40 17.07
C ASP A 2 19.34 -102.99 17.68
N ASN A 3 18.83 -101.90 17.13
CA ASN A 3 17.93 -101.62 16.01
C ASN A 3 18.10 -100.14 15.58
N ASP A 4 17.84 -99.89 14.29
CA ASP A 4 17.22 -98.72 13.61
C ASP A 4 17.06 -97.34 14.33
N PRO A 5 17.54 -96.21 13.76
CA PRO A 5 17.20 -94.87 14.22
C PRO A 5 16.03 -94.28 13.42
N ALA A 6 14.81 -94.42 13.95
CA ALA A 6 13.65 -93.62 13.56
C ALA A 6 13.05 -92.98 14.81
N GLN A 7 13.33 -91.68 15.04
CA GLN A 7 12.47 -90.84 15.86
C GLN A 7 12.57 -89.37 15.41
N GLN A 8 11.55 -88.96 14.66
CA GLN A 8 11.19 -87.57 14.37
C GLN A 8 10.82 -86.86 15.68
N ILE A 9 11.44 -85.70 15.89
CA ILE A 9 11.04 -84.71 16.88
C ILE A 9 9.89 -83.91 16.24
N HIS A 10 8.71 -83.96 16.87
CA HIS A 10 7.58 -83.10 16.54
C HIS A 10 7.91 -81.65 16.94
N GLU A 11 8.10 -80.76 15.97
CA GLU A 11 7.99 -79.31 16.17
C GLU A 11 6.51 -78.93 16.24
N GLU A 12 6.05 -78.51 17.42
CA GLU A 12 4.80 -77.78 17.60
C GLU A 12 4.92 -76.40 16.96
N PHE A 13 4.22 -76.20 15.83
CA PHE A 13 4.00 -74.87 15.27
C PHE A 13 3.14 -74.03 16.23
N PRO A 14 3.48 -72.74 16.46
CA PRO A 14 2.63 -71.87 17.26
C PRO A 14 1.27 -71.68 16.57
N SER A 15 0.22 -72.00 17.34
CA SER A 15 -1.18 -71.70 17.09
C SER A 15 -1.35 -70.30 16.46
N VAL A 16 -1.86 -70.28 15.23
CA VAL A 16 -2.38 -69.08 14.58
C VAL A 16 -3.53 -68.57 15.45
N SER A 17 -3.35 -67.38 16.04
CA SER A 17 -4.43 -66.68 16.74
C SER A 17 -5.67 -66.59 15.84
N PRO A 18 -6.89 -66.87 16.33
CA PRO A 18 -8.09 -66.86 15.51
C PRO A 18 -8.30 -65.47 14.89
N ARG A 19 -8.54 -65.42 13.57
CA ARG A 19 -8.95 -64.19 12.89
C ARG A 19 -10.22 -63.65 13.58
N PRO A 20 -10.33 -62.34 13.83
CA PRO A 20 -11.53 -61.76 14.44
C PRO A 20 -12.79 -62.08 13.61
N PRO A 21 -13.97 -62.20 14.24
CA PRO A 21 -15.19 -62.59 13.54
C PRO A 21 -15.56 -61.59 12.43
N LEU A 22 -15.93 -62.13 11.26
CA LEU A 22 -16.36 -61.36 10.10
C LEU A 22 -17.59 -60.49 10.46
N GLN A 23 -17.42 -59.17 10.50
CA GLN A 23 -18.50 -58.23 10.82
C GLN A 23 -19.31 -57.82 9.58
N LYS A 24 -20.64 -57.73 9.74
CA LYS A 24 -21.56 -57.11 8.77
C LYS A 24 -21.52 -55.59 8.97
N ILE A 25 -21.08 -54.85 7.96
CA ILE A 25 -21.05 -53.38 8.01
C ILE A 25 -22.45 -52.86 7.70
N MET A 26 -23.09 -52.20 8.67
CA MET A 26 -24.46 -51.69 8.58
C MET A 26 -24.48 -50.19 8.34
N SER A 27 -25.64 -49.67 7.90
CA SER A 27 -25.89 -48.24 7.83
C SER A 27 -25.96 -47.64 9.24
N THR A 28 -25.37 -46.46 9.42
CA THR A 28 -25.50 -45.62 10.63
C THR A 28 -26.23 -44.31 10.33
N PRO A 29 -26.81 -43.61 11.32
CA PRO A 29 -27.44 -42.30 11.13
C PRO A 29 -26.52 -41.29 10.43
N GLU A 30 -25.23 -41.31 10.77
CA GLU A 30 -24.19 -40.46 10.18
C GLU A 30 -23.98 -40.77 8.70
N SER A 31 -23.93 -42.06 8.34
CA SER A 31 -23.78 -42.50 6.96
C SER A 31 -25.00 -42.15 6.10
N GLN A 32 -26.19 -42.15 6.68
CA GLN A 32 -27.43 -41.73 6.04
C GLN A 32 -27.46 -40.21 5.84
N PHE A 33 -27.02 -39.45 6.84
CA PHE A 33 -26.86 -38.00 6.72
C PHE A 33 -25.89 -37.63 5.60
N LEU A 34 -24.72 -38.28 5.54
CA LEU A 34 -23.77 -38.07 4.44
C LEU A 34 -24.35 -38.43 3.06
N HIS A 35 -25.21 -39.46 2.98
CA HIS A 35 -25.93 -39.79 1.76
C HIS A 35 -26.97 -38.72 1.40
N GLN A 36 -27.70 -38.19 2.39
CA GLN A 36 -28.72 -37.16 2.19
C GLN A 36 -28.12 -35.87 1.64
N ILE A 37 -27.00 -35.40 2.21
CA ILE A 37 -26.32 -34.18 1.74
C ILE A 37 -25.54 -34.40 0.43
N ASN A 38 -25.16 -35.65 0.12
CA ASN A 38 -24.47 -36.00 -1.11
C ASN A 38 -24.90 -37.40 -1.62
N PRO A 39 -26.01 -37.50 -2.37
CA PRO A 39 -26.53 -38.78 -2.85
C PRO A 39 -25.56 -39.54 -3.77
N GLN A 40 -24.66 -38.81 -4.45
CA GLN A 40 -23.67 -39.39 -5.37
C GLN A 40 -22.46 -40.00 -4.65
N LEU A 41 -22.28 -39.75 -3.35
CA LEU A 41 -21.15 -40.29 -2.60
C LEU A 41 -21.09 -41.81 -2.67
N GLN A 42 -22.24 -42.49 -2.53
CA GLN A 42 -22.31 -43.95 -2.51
C GLN A 42 -21.83 -44.65 -3.80
N VAL A 43 -21.79 -43.94 -4.93
CA VAL A 43 -21.34 -44.46 -6.23
C VAL A 43 -19.97 -43.93 -6.65
N SER A 44 -19.34 -43.11 -5.81
CA SER A 44 -18.01 -42.56 -6.06
C SER A 44 -16.94 -43.65 -6.13
N GLY A 45 -15.88 -43.39 -6.91
CA GLY A 45 -14.73 -44.29 -7.03
C GLY A 45 -14.14 -44.70 -5.67
N PRO A 46 -13.86 -43.76 -4.75
CA PRO A 46 -13.35 -44.08 -3.42
C PRO A 46 -14.27 -45.00 -2.60
N VAL A 47 -15.59 -44.78 -2.63
CA VAL A 47 -16.55 -45.66 -1.94
C VAL A 47 -16.58 -47.06 -2.56
N LYS A 48 -16.58 -47.16 -3.90
CA LYS A 48 -16.52 -48.46 -4.60
C LYS A 48 -15.26 -49.23 -4.24
N LEU A 49 -14.11 -48.57 -4.18
CA LEU A 49 -12.85 -49.18 -3.76
C LEU A 49 -12.90 -49.65 -2.32
N ALA A 50 -13.46 -48.84 -1.41
CA ALA A 50 -13.60 -49.22 -0.01
C ALA A 50 -14.53 -50.43 0.20
N VAL A 51 -15.65 -50.48 -0.52
CA VAL A 51 -16.57 -51.62 -0.51
C VAL A 51 -15.90 -52.87 -1.06
N SER A 52 -15.14 -52.74 -2.16
CA SER A 52 -14.38 -53.86 -2.74
C SER A 52 -13.34 -54.40 -1.76
N ALA A 53 -12.56 -53.51 -1.14
CA ALA A 53 -11.54 -53.89 -0.17
C ALA A 53 -12.15 -54.55 1.08
N ALA A 54 -13.23 -53.99 1.64
CA ALA A 54 -13.92 -54.59 2.78
C ALA A 54 -14.45 -56.00 2.47
N ARG A 55 -15.00 -56.21 1.26
CA ARG A 55 -15.43 -57.55 0.81
C ARG A 55 -14.25 -58.51 0.66
N HIS A 56 -13.11 -58.03 0.19
CA HIS A 56 -11.88 -58.81 0.04
C HIS A 56 -11.26 -59.17 1.41
N GLU A 57 -11.46 -58.32 2.42
CA GLU A 57 -11.11 -58.55 3.82
C GLU A 57 -12.12 -59.48 4.54
N GLY A 58 -13.18 -59.91 3.84
CA GLY A 58 -14.19 -60.87 4.31
C GLY A 58 -15.46 -60.25 4.90
N HIS A 59 -15.56 -58.92 4.98
CA HIS A 59 -16.75 -58.24 5.51
C HIS A 59 -17.94 -58.28 4.55
N ARG A 60 -19.14 -58.44 5.09
CA ARG A 60 -20.39 -58.33 4.31
C ARG A 60 -20.88 -56.89 4.30
N VAL A 61 -20.90 -56.26 3.12
CA VAL A 61 -21.44 -54.90 2.91
C VAL A 61 -22.74 -54.98 2.08
N PRO A 62 -23.91 -54.72 2.69
CA PRO A 62 -25.19 -54.60 2.00
C PRO A 62 -25.18 -53.59 0.84
N ASN A 63 -26.06 -53.78 -0.14
CA ASN A 63 -26.18 -52.87 -1.29
C ASN A 63 -26.99 -51.59 -0.98
N GLU A 64 -26.97 -51.14 0.28
CA GLU A 64 -27.66 -49.93 0.74
C GLU A 64 -26.69 -48.74 0.77
N PRO A 65 -27.12 -47.52 0.40
CA PRO A 65 -26.24 -46.35 0.34
C PRO A 65 -25.47 -46.09 1.63
N GLY A 66 -26.16 -46.12 2.78
CA GLY A 66 -25.55 -45.88 4.09
C GLY A 66 -24.53 -46.95 4.50
N ALA A 67 -24.77 -48.22 4.18
CA ALA A 67 -23.80 -49.29 4.46
C ALA A 67 -22.52 -49.16 3.61
N LYS A 68 -22.65 -48.77 2.34
CA LYS A 68 -21.49 -48.49 1.46
C LYS A 68 -20.68 -47.30 1.97
N ILE A 69 -21.35 -46.23 2.40
CA ILE A 69 -20.70 -45.04 2.98
C ILE A 69 -20.05 -45.38 4.32
N SER A 70 -20.66 -46.24 5.15
CA SER A 70 -20.06 -46.71 6.40
C SER A 70 -18.77 -47.50 6.18
N ALA A 71 -18.73 -48.38 5.16
CA ALA A 71 -17.51 -49.07 4.77
C ALA A 71 -16.40 -48.10 4.31
N TYR A 72 -16.79 -47.02 3.63
CA TYR A 72 -15.86 -45.96 3.23
C TYR A 72 -15.33 -45.14 4.42
N LEU A 73 -16.20 -44.77 5.36
CA LEU A 73 -15.81 -44.05 6.59
C LEU A 73 -14.79 -44.85 7.42
N GLY A 74 -14.94 -46.17 7.52
CA GLY A 74 -13.98 -47.03 8.22
C GLY A 74 -12.56 -46.95 7.61
N ARG A 75 -12.44 -46.80 6.29
CA ARG A 75 -11.14 -46.60 5.62
C ARG A 75 -10.65 -45.16 5.66
N LEU A 76 -11.56 -44.20 5.69
CA LEU A 76 -11.24 -42.77 5.76
C LEU A 76 -10.50 -42.39 7.04
N ALA A 77 -10.62 -43.16 8.12
CA ALA A 77 -9.80 -43.00 9.32
C ALA A 77 -8.29 -43.02 9.01
N GLY A 78 -7.86 -43.72 7.94
CA GLY A 78 -6.47 -43.73 7.45
C GLY A 78 -6.17 -42.73 6.32
N HIS A 79 -7.10 -41.83 5.97
CA HIS A 79 -6.92 -40.86 4.89
C HIS A 79 -5.95 -39.72 5.32
N SER A 80 -5.00 -39.36 4.46
CA SER A 80 -3.86 -38.50 4.85
C SER A 80 -4.21 -37.13 5.42
N LEU A 81 -5.37 -36.57 5.07
CA LEU A 81 -5.83 -35.27 5.58
C LEU A 81 -6.56 -35.31 6.93
N ILE A 82 -6.95 -36.48 7.43
CA ILE A 82 -7.71 -36.61 8.70
C ILE A 82 -7.16 -37.70 9.63
N ALA A 83 -6.29 -38.57 9.12
CA ALA A 83 -5.63 -39.59 9.93
C ALA A 83 -4.67 -38.95 10.92
N GLU A 84 -4.72 -39.42 12.17
CA GLU A 84 -3.75 -39.08 13.20
C GLU A 84 -2.34 -39.47 12.77
N ILE A 85 -1.35 -38.66 13.14
CA ILE A 85 0.05 -38.95 12.86
C ILE A 85 0.55 -39.98 13.89
N PRO A 86 1.02 -41.17 13.48
CA PRO A 86 1.54 -42.16 14.41
C PRO A 86 2.77 -41.62 15.16
N LYS A 87 2.69 -41.56 16.50
CA LYS A 87 3.79 -41.04 17.36
C LYS A 87 4.95 -42.04 17.48
N ASP A 88 4.67 -43.32 17.35
CA ASP A 88 5.58 -44.45 17.57
C ASP A 88 6.15 -45.05 16.27
N LYS A 89 5.68 -44.61 15.10
CA LYS A 89 6.06 -45.15 13.77
C LYS A 89 6.57 -44.06 12.82
N PRO A 90 7.84 -43.62 12.94
CA PRO A 90 8.36 -42.46 12.23
C PRO A 90 8.32 -42.59 10.69
N VAL A 91 8.54 -43.80 10.16
CA VAL A 91 8.49 -44.04 8.70
C VAL A 91 7.06 -43.92 8.16
N GLU A 92 6.07 -44.44 8.89
CA GLU A 92 4.66 -44.33 8.51
C GLU A 92 4.17 -42.88 8.63
N ALA A 93 4.56 -42.19 9.71
CA ALA A 93 4.28 -40.78 9.92
C ALA A 93 4.84 -39.91 8.78
N SER A 94 6.11 -40.11 8.40
CA SER A 94 6.73 -39.36 7.30
C SER A 94 6.00 -39.56 5.96
N LYS A 95 5.63 -40.81 5.62
CA LYS A 95 4.85 -41.09 4.39
C LYS A 95 3.45 -40.48 4.43
N LEU A 96 2.83 -40.43 5.62
CA LEU A 96 1.52 -39.82 5.80
C LEU A 96 1.59 -38.30 5.61
N LEU A 97 2.59 -37.64 6.20
CA LEU A 97 2.85 -36.20 6.06
C LEU A 97 3.16 -35.83 4.60
N GLU A 98 3.98 -36.61 3.89
CA GLU A 98 4.27 -36.36 2.47
C GLU A 98 3.00 -36.43 1.61
N ARG A 99 2.15 -37.43 1.84
CA ARG A 99 0.84 -37.54 1.15
C ARG A 99 -0.11 -36.42 1.54
N ARG A 100 -0.06 -35.95 2.79
CA ARG A 100 -0.87 -34.82 3.29
C ARG A 100 -0.47 -33.54 2.56
N GLU A 101 0.82 -33.21 2.52
CA GLU A 101 1.34 -32.04 1.81
C GLU A 101 1.00 -32.08 0.32
N LYS A 102 1.20 -33.22 -0.36
CA LYS A 102 0.80 -33.40 -1.77
C LYS A 102 -0.69 -33.12 -2.00
N GLN A 103 -1.54 -33.51 -1.06
CA GLN A 103 -2.98 -33.25 -1.15
C GLN A 103 -3.35 -31.79 -0.86
N ILE A 104 -2.61 -31.10 0.02
CA ILE A 104 -2.78 -29.66 0.27
C ILE A 104 -2.34 -28.89 -0.99
N GLU A 105 -1.16 -29.16 -1.53
CA GLU A 105 -0.62 -28.55 -2.75
C GLU A 105 -1.56 -28.70 -3.95
N ALA A 106 -2.16 -29.87 -4.12
CA ALA A 106 -3.09 -30.15 -5.21
C ALA A 106 -4.37 -29.29 -5.17
N ARG A 107 -4.64 -28.59 -4.06
CA ARG A 107 -5.82 -27.73 -3.86
C ARG A 107 -5.50 -26.23 -3.95
N LEU A 108 -4.24 -25.86 -4.08
CA LEU A 108 -3.83 -24.46 -4.23
C LEU A 108 -4.08 -23.97 -5.66
N VAL A 109 -4.20 -22.65 -5.81
CA VAL A 109 -4.23 -22.01 -7.12
C VAL A 109 -2.94 -22.31 -7.87
N ARG A 110 -3.07 -22.61 -9.16
CA ARG A 110 -1.90 -22.74 -10.03
C ARG A 110 -1.52 -21.37 -10.55
N THR A 111 -0.22 -21.15 -10.75
CA THR A 111 0.33 -19.87 -11.21
C THR A 111 -0.35 -19.40 -12.50
N GLU A 112 -0.59 -20.31 -13.44
CA GLU A 112 -1.26 -20.04 -14.72
C GLU A 112 -2.76 -19.73 -14.62
N ASN A 113 -3.40 -19.99 -13.47
CA ASN A 113 -4.83 -19.76 -13.26
C ASN A 113 -5.12 -18.47 -12.46
N ILE A 114 -4.11 -17.71 -12.06
CA ILE A 114 -4.31 -16.44 -11.35
C ILE A 114 -4.91 -15.43 -12.33
N PRO A 115 -6.12 -14.89 -12.05
CA PRO A 115 -6.83 -14.03 -12.99
C PRO A 115 -6.20 -12.64 -13.08
N GLU A 116 -6.34 -11.97 -14.23
CA GLU A 116 -5.82 -10.60 -14.40
C GLU A 116 -6.44 -9.61 -13.41
N SER A 117 -7.69 -9.84 -13.00
CA SER A 117 -8.37 -9.02 -11.98
C SER A 117 -7.64 -9.00 -10.63
N PHE A 118 -6.89 -10.06 -10.28
CA PHE A 118 -6.03 -10.05 -9.09
C PHE A 118 -4.89 -9.05 -9.26
N TRP A 119 -4.23 -9.05 -10.42
CA TRP A 119 -3.13 -8.14 -10.71
C TRP A 119 -3.60 -6.69 -10.87
N GLU A 120 -4.78 -6.47 -11.45
CA GLU A 120 -5.41 -5.16 -11.53
C GLU A 120 -5.68 -4.59 -10.13
N ALA A 121 -6.22 -5.41 -9.21
CA ALA A 121 -6.45 -4.99 -7.83
C ALA A 121 -5.14 -4.61 -7.12
N GLN A 122 -4.05 -5.37 -7.33
CA GLN A 122 -2.74 -5.02 -6.74
C GLN A 122 -2.18 -3.70 -7.32
N ARG A 123 -2.28 -3.50 -8.64
CA ARG A 123 -1.85 -2.25 -9.28
C ARG A 123 -2.68 -1.05 -8.82
N GLN A 124 -4.00 -1.24 -8.70
CA GLN A 124 -4.90 -0.21 -8.22
C GLN A 124 -4.57 0.20 -6.78
N ALA A 125 -4.43 -0.77 -5.86
CA ALA A 125 -4.10 -0.50 -4.46
C ALA A 125 -2.76 0.23 -4.31
N ALA A 126 -1.74 -0.20 -5.07
CA ALA A 126 -0.45 0.47 -5.11
C ALA A 126 -0.56 1.93 -5.60
N ARG A 127 -1.32 2.14 -6.67
CA ARG A 127 -1.53 3.47 -7.25
C ARG A 127 -2.28 4.38 -6.28
N GLU A 128 -3.31 3.88 -5.61
CA GLU A 128 -4.10 4.63 -4.62
C GLU A 128 -3.26 5.05 -3.41
N GLN A 129 -2.33 4.20 -2.98
CA GLN A 129 -1.35 4.50 -1.93
C GLN A 129 -0.17 5.37 -2.40
N GLY A 130 -0.12 5.77 -3.68
CA GLY A 130 0.94 6.63 -4.20
C GLY A 130 2.28 5.92 -4.43
N PHE A 131 2.26 4.59 -4.62
CA PHE A 131 3.40 3.84 -5.17
C PHE A 131 3.54 3.98 -6.69
N GLY A 132 2.57 4.64 -7.35
CA GLY A 132 2.56 4.86 -8.78
C GLY A 132 2.18 3.61 -9.57
N ASP A 133 2.53 3.61 -10.86
CA ASP A 133 2.32 2.46 -11.73
C ASP A 133 3.41 1.43 -11.51
N ILE A 134 3.15 0.48 -10.62
CA ILE A 134 4.05 -0.65 -10.41
C ILE A 134 4.00 -1.53 -11.67
N GLU A 135 5.05 -1.46 -12.49
CA GLU A 135 5.35 -2.53 -13.43
C GLU A 135 5.69 -3.77 -12.61
N ALA A 136 4.81 -4.77 -12.70
CA ALA A 136 5.02 -6.05 -12.05
C ALA A 136 6.18 -6.76 -12.74
N ASP A 137 7.42 -6.45 -12.34
CA ASP A 137 8.58 -7.21 -12.77
C ASP A 137 8.40 -8.69 -12.39
N VAL A 138 9.04 -9.58 -13.15
CA VAL A 138 8.87 -11.04 -12.98
C VAL A 138 9.19 -11.50 -11.55
N ARG A 139 10.08 -10.76 -10.86
CA ARG A 139 10.53 -11.05 -9.50
C ARG A 139 9.45 -10.74 -8.46
N SER A 140 8.85 -9.54 -8.52
CA SER A 140 7.75 -9.11 -7.65
C SER A 140 6.52 -9.99 -7.84
N ARG A 141 6.23 -10.41 -9.08
CA ARG A 141 5.14 -11.38 -9.35
C ARG A 141 5.38 -12.72 -8.68
N SER A 142 6.60 -13.25 -8.79
CA SER A 142 6.95 -14.55 -8.19
C SER A 142 6.85 -14.51 -6.67
N GLU A 143 7.33 -13.44 -6.04
CA GLU A 143 7.23 -13.23 -4.59
C GLU A 143 5.76 -13.13 -4.13
N LEU A 144 4.92 -12.37 -4.84
CA LEU A 144 3.49 -12.28 -4.55
C LEU A 144 2.75 -13.62 -4.72
N ILE A 145 3.12 -14.42 -5.74
CA ILE A 145 2.55 -15.76 -5.95
C ILE A 145 2.94 -16.69 -4.80
N GLU A 146 4.19 -16.64 -4.34
CA GLU A 146 4.63 -17.44 -3.21
C GLU A 146 3.91 -17.07 -1.91
N ILE A 147 3.73 -15.78 -1.63
CA ILE A 147 2.94 -15.30 -0.48
C ILE A 147 1.49 -15.79 -0.59
N LEU A 148 0.86 -15.57 -1.75
CA LEU A 148 -0.52 -16.00 -2.03
C LEU A 148 -0.71 -17.50 -1.80
N ARG A 149 0.16 -18.32 -2.39
CA ARG A 149 0.09 -19.79 -2.26
C ARG A 149 0.40 -20.24 -0.84
N LYS A 150 1.31 -19.56 -0.15
CA LYS A 150 1.60 -19.83 1.27
C LYS A 150 0.38 -19.55 2.14
N ASP A 151 -0.35 -18.47 1.91
CA ASP A 151 -1.58 -18.15 2.65
C ASP A 151 -2.68 -19.20 2.40
N GLN A 152 -2.85 -19.67 1.16
CA GLN A 152 -3.75 -20.79 0.85
C GLN A 152 -3.30 -22.11 1.50
N ARG A 153 -2.00 -22.42 1.47
CA ARG A 153 -1.44 -23.64 2.07
C ARG A 153 -1.71 -23.67 3.57
N GLN A 154 -1.37 -22.60 4.27
CA GLN A 154 -1.44 -22.54 5.72
C GLN A 154 -2.88 -22.49 6.23
N SER A 155 -3.77 -21.77 5.54
CA SER A 155 -5.20 -21.79 5.87
C SER A 155 -5.80 -23.20 5.80
N LEU A 156 -5.46 -24.01 4.78
CA LEU A 156 -5.90 -25.41 4.71
C LEU A 156 -5.19 -26.30 5.73
N ARG A 157 -3.88 -26.12 5.93
CA ARG A 157 -3.08 -26.91 6.86
C ARG A 157 -3.64 -26.85 8.29
N ARG A 158 -4.08 -25.67 8.74
CA ARG A 158 -4.71 -25.49 10.05
C ARG A 158 -5.95 -26.35 10.26
N TRP A 159 -6.82 -26.47 9.25
CA TRP A 159 -7.96 -27.38 9.30
C TRP A 159 -7.52 -28.84 9.38
N VAL A 160 -6.54 -29.22 8.55
CA VAL A 160 -6.02 -30.58 8.47
C VAL A 160 -5.38 -31.00 9.80
N GLU A 161 -4.56 -30.13 10.40
CA GLU A 161 -3.93 -30.36 11.70
C GLU A 161 -4.99 -30.47 12.79
N TYR A 162 -5.93 -29.54 12.89
CA TYR A 162 -6.98 -29.57 13.91
C TYR A 162 -7.91 -30.79 13.79
N LEU A 163 -8.26 -31.22 12.57
CA LEU A 163 -9.10 -32.39 12.36
C LEU A 163 -8.34 -33.71 12.52
N SER A 164 -7.00 -33.71 12.45
CA SER A 164 -6.18 -34.91 12.63
C SER A 164 -5.48 -34.99 13.98
N ASP A 165 -5.72 -34.02 14.86
CA ASP A 165 -5.24 -34.05 16.24
C ASP A 165 -5.91 -35.19 17.01
N SER A 166 -5.15 -35.90 17.85
CA SER A 166 -5.68 -36.94 18.75
C SER A 166 -6.61 -36.36 19.80
N GLU A 167 -6.44 -35.09 20.16
CA GLU A 167 -7.30 -34.36 21.09
C GLU A 167 -8.58 -33.82 20.40
N SER A 168 -8.70 -33.98 19.07
CA SER A 168 -9.89 -33.62 18.32
C SER A 168 -10.96 -34.70 18.47
N GLU A 169 -11.90 -34.48 19.40
CA GLU A 169 -12.99 -35.42 19.76
C GLU A 169 -13.98 -35.72 18.62
N TYR A 170 -13.79 -35.13 17.43
CA TYR A 170 -14.73 -35.32 16.32
C TYR A 170 -14.63 -36.73 15.70
N PRO A 171 -15.77 -37.39 15.43
CA PRO A 171 -15.80 -38.67 14.73
C PRO A 171 -15.47 -38.51 13.24
N THR A 172 -15.00 -39.59 12.60
CA THR A 172 -14.54 -39.61 11.19
C THR A 172 -15.56 -39.05 10.19
N TRP A 173 -16.86 -39.29 10.40
CA TRP A 173 -17.90 -38.76 9.52
C TRP A 173 -17.93 -37.23 9.53
N PHE A 174 -17.73 -36.61 10.69
CA PHE A 174 -17.76 -35.16 10.85
C PHE A 174 -16.47 -34.55 10.30
N LYS A 175 -15.32 -35.15 10.61
CA LYS A 175 -14.01 -34.79 10.00
C LYS A 175 -14.10 -34.81 8.48
N TYR A 176 -14.72 -35.84 7.88
CA TYR A 176 -14.97 -35.92 6.43
C TYR A 176 -15.96 -34.86 5.94
N TYR A 177 -17.10 -34.68 6.63
CA TYR A 177 -18.13 -33.70 6.28
C TYR A 177 -17.57 -32.28 6.18
N VAL A 178 -16.80 -31.89 7.19
CA VAL A 178 -16.14 -30.59 7.31
C VAL A 178 -15.10 -30.49 6.19
N LEU A 179 -14.16 -31.45 6.10
CA LEU A 179 -13.07 -31.43 5.11
C LEU A 179 -13.55 -31.35 3.65
N ASN A 180 -14.56 -32.13 3.31
CA ASN A 180 -15.14 -32.16 1.96
C ASN A 180 -15.92 -30.88 1.63
N SER A 181 -16.35 -30.13 2.64
CA SER A 181 -17.10 -28.89 2.49
C SER A 181 -16.16 -27.69 2.39
N MET A 182 -15.31 -27.42 3.39
CA MET A 182 -14.52 -26.19 3.42
C MET A 182 -13.46 -26.13 2.31
N THR A 183 -12.96 -27.27 1.81
CA THR A 183 -12.02 -27.31 0.68
C THR A 183 -12.63 -26.78 -0.64
N LYS A 184 -13.95 -26.57 -0.68
CA LYS A 184 -14.67 -26.00 -1.82
C LYS A 184 -15.09 -24.55 -1.60
N LEU A 185 -14.70 -23.93 -0.50
CA LEU A 185 -15.12 -22.59 -0.10
C LEU A 185 -13.95 -21.60 -0.12
N THR A 186 -14.23 -20.35 -0.47
CA THR A 186 -13.31 -19.22 -0.24
C THR A 186 -13.48 -18.70 1.18
N ASP A 187 -12.72 -17.68 1.56
CA ASP A 187 -12.93 -16.99 2.84
C ASP A 187 -14.34 -16.36 2.97
N TYR A 188 -14.75 -16.05 4.19
CA TYR A 188 -16.08 -15.54 4.51
C TYR A 188 -16.33 -14.17 3.87
N ASN A 189 -17.36 -14.08 3.03
CA ASN A 189 -17.80 -12.80 2.48
C ASN A 189 -18.80 -12.16 3.45
N LYS A 190 -18.37 -11.10 4.13
CA LYS A 190 -19.19 -10.33 5.08
C LYS A 190 -20.37 -9.63 4.41
N GLU A 191 -20.17 -9.12 3.18
CA GLU A 191 -21.23 -8.46 2.39
C GLU A 191 -22.48 -9.31 2.25
N LYS A 192 -22.25 -10.60 1.96
CA LYS A 192 -23.31 -11.56 1.70
C LYS A 192 -23.61 -12.42 2.90
N GLY A 193 -22.85 -12.31 3.99
CA GLY A 193 -22.88 -13.21 5.14
C GLY A 193 -22.72 -14.68 4.78
N THR A 194 -21.94 -15.00 3.74
CA THR A 194 -21.83 -16.37 3.18
C THR A 194 -20.40 -16.72 2.78
N PHE A 195 -20.14 -18.01 2.59
CA PHE A 195 -18.90 -18.50 1.98
C PHE A 195 -19.08 -18.76 0.48
N PRO A 196 -18.45 -17.97 -0.39
CA PRO A 196 -18.41 -18.27 -1.83
C PRO A 196 -17.72 -19.60 -2.13
N ARG A 197 -17.98 -20.15 -3.31
CA ARG A 197 -17.33 -21.39 -3.79
C ARG A 197 -16.01 -21.09 -4.47
N ARG A 198 -15.01 -21.94 -4.24
CA ARG A 198 -13.74 -21.89 -4.98
C ARG A 198 -13.91 -22.33 -6.42
N SER A 199 -13.13 -21.71 -7.29
CA SER A 199 -12.86 -22.14 -8.67
C SER A 199 -11.36 -22.44 -8.81
N LYS A 200 -10.92 -22.81 -10.02
CA LYS A 200 -9.50 -23.00 -10.33
C LYS A 200 -8.68 -21.70 -10.25
N SER A 201 -9.34 -20.55 -10.32
CA SER A 201 -8.75 -19.21 -10.31
C SER A 201 -8.91 -18.47 -8.98
N THR A 202 -9.41 -19.14 -7.93
CA THR A 202 -9.55 -18.52 -6.61
C THR A 202 -8.18 -18.20 -6.02
N THR A 203 -7.95 -16.93 -5.74
CA THR A 203 -6.76 -16.40 -5.06
C THR A 203 -6.92 -16.40 -3.54
N ASP A 204 -8.14 -16.33 -3.02
CA ASP A 204 -8.40 -16.24 -1.58
C ASP A 204 -7.91 -17.48 -0.79
N PRO A 205 -7.52 -17.30 0.49
CA PRO A 205 -7.33 -18.39 1.44
C PRO A 205 -8.58 -19.28 1.61
N PHE A 206 -8.42 -20.42 2.27
CA PHE A 206 -9.55 -21.24 2.72
C PHE A 206 -10.23 -20.59 3.94
N PRO A 207 -11.50 -20.91 4.24
CA PRO A 207 -12.21 -20.37 5.41
C PRO A 207 -11.36 -20.42 6.68
N GLY A 208 -11.38 -19.36 7.49
CA GLY A 208 -10.77 -19.39 8.82
C GLY A 208 -11.38 -20.47 9.72
N LEU A 209 -10.54 -21.21 10.46
CA LEU A 209 -10.98 -22.13 11.51
C LEU A 209 -11.32 -21.36 12.79
N ASN A 210 -12.58 -21.45 13.21
CA ASN A 210 -13.10 -21.04 14.51
C ASN A 210 -13.61 -22.31 15.22
N ARG A 211 -12.95 -22.67 16.31
CA ARG A 211 -13.20 -23.94 17.04
C ARG A 211 -14.56 -23.94 17.71
N GLU A 212 -14.96 -22.82 18.28
CA GLU A 212 -16.26 -22.63 18.93
C GLU A 212 -17.40 -22.74 17.92
N ALA A 213 -17.26 -22.06 16.78
CA ALA A 213 -18.24 -22.15 15.72
C ALA A 213 -18.32 -23.57 15.12
N LEU A 214 -17.19 -24.27 15.01
CA LEU A 214 -17.19 -25.66 14.56
C LEU A 214 -17.85 -26.61 15.57
N ALA A 215 -17.59 -26.43 16.87
CA ALA A 215 -18.22 -27.20 17.93
C ALA A 215 -19.74 -27.00 17.93
N TYR A 216 -20.21 -25.77 17.79
CA TYR A 216 -21.64 -25.48 17.62
C TYR A 216 -22.26 -26.24 16.43
N VAL A 217 -21.58 -26.25 15.27
CA VAL A 217 -22.04 -27.00 14.10
C VAL A 217 -22.10 -28.51 14.39
N TYR A 218 -21.10 -29.05 15.07
CA TYR A 218 -21.07 -30.46 15.47
C TYR A 218 -22.24 -30.81 16.39
N ASP A 219 -22.44 -30.02 17.45
CA ASP A 219 -23.48 -30.24 18.46
C ASP A 219 -24.87 -30.21 17.83
N LYS A 220 -25.16 -29.20 16.99
CA LYS A 220 -26.47 -29.07 16.35
C LYS A 220 -26.75 -30.16 15.32
N LEU A 221 -25.74 -30.64 14.60
CA LEU A 221 -25.91 -31.81 13.75
C LEU A 221 -26.09 -33.09 14.60
N GLY A 222 -25.33 -33.26 15.67
CA GLY A 222 -25.43 -34.40 16.59
C GLY A 222 -26.80 -34.51 17.25
N GLU A 223 -27.33 -33.40 17.78
CA GLU A 223 -28.70 -33.29 18.32
C GLU A 223 -29.74 -33.74 17.28
N ASN A 224 -29.62 -33.26 16.04
CA ASN A 224 -30.54 -33.62 14.96
C ASN A 224 -30.42 -35.10 14.53
N LEU A 225 -29.22 -35.68 14.53
CA LEU A 225 -29.02 -37.11 14.29
C LEU A 225 -29.62 -37.98 15.41
N GLN A 226 -29.75 -37.45 16.63
CA GLN A 226 -30.47 -38.06 17.75
C GLN A 226 -31.99 -37.80 17.72
N GLY A 227 -32.50 -37.09 16.70
CA GLY A 227 -33.91 -36.78 16.55
C GLY A 227 -34.40 -35.54 17.33
N LYS A 228 -33.49 -34.77 17.94
CA LYS A 228 -33.82 -33.50 18.60
C LYS A 228 -33.85 -32.38 17.56
N LYS A 229 -34.94 -31.63 17.51
CA LYS A 229 -35.05 -30.46 16.61
C LYS A 229 -34.72 -29.19 17.38
N PRO A 230 -33.97 -28.24 16.77
CA PRO A 230 -33.80 -26.91 17.34
C PRO A 230 -35.14 -26.18 17.48
N ASP A 231 -35.29 -25.38 18.54
CA ASP A 231 -36.49 -24.57 18.77
C ASP A 231 -36.60 -23.40 17.77
N ASP A 232 -35.46 -22.89 17.30
CA ASP A 232 -35.42 -21.85 16.28
C ASP A 232 -35.68 -22.43 14.88
N ALA A 233 -36.69 -21.90 14.18
CA ALA A 233 -37.14 -22.40 12.90
C ALA A 233 -36.08 -22.25 11.79
N LYS A 234 -35.27 -21.19 11.83
CA LYS A 234 -34.21 -20.93 10.84
C LYS A 234 -33.06 -21.91 11.05
N LEU A 235 -32.65 -22.13 12.29
CA LEU A 235 -31.65 -23.13 12.67
C LEU A 235 -32.12 -24.54 12.34
N ALA A 236 -33.38 -24.88 12.60
CA ALA A 236 -33.95 -26.18 12.23
C ALA A 236 -33.85 -26.43 10.71
N GLN A 237 -34.14 -25.42 9.88
CA GLN A 237 -33.99 -25.52 8.43
C GLN A 237 -32.52 -25.67 8.00
N LEU A 238 -31.60 -24.94 8.63
CA LEU A 238 -30.16 -25.02 8.34
C LEU A 238 -29.59 -26.40 8.67
N VAL A 239 -29.94 -26.93 9.84
CA VAL A 239 -29.51 -28.23 10.35
C VAL A 239 -30.08 -29.36 9.49
N GLN A 240 -31.37 -29.28 9.13
CA GLN A 240 -32.00 -30.24 8.22
C GLN A 240 -31.37 -30.22 6.82
N GLY A 241 -30.99 -29.03 6.33
CA GLY A 241 -30.30 -28.88 5.05
C GLY A 241 -28.85 -29.40 5.06
N GLY A 242 -28.22 -29.53 6.22
CA GLY A 242 -26.88 -30.10 6.40
C GLY A 242 -25.78 -29.35 5.63
N ASN A 243 -26.00 -28.12 5.19
CA ASN A 243 -25.04 -27.36 4.40
C ASN A 243 -24.01 -26.70 5.32
N PHE A 244 -22.77 -27.19 5.30
CA PHE A 244 -21.70 -26.72 6.18
C PHE A 244 -21.46 -25.22 6.07
N ALA A 245 -21.40 -24.67 4.85
CA ALA A 245 -21.14 -23.24 4.65
C ALA A 245 -22.19 -22.37 5.34
N LYS A 246 -23.47 -22.74 5.24
CA LYS A 246 -24.56 -21.98 5.87
C LYS A 246 -24.60 -22.16 7.38
N LEU A 247 -24.39 -23.39 7.86
CA LEU A 247 -24.35 -23.69 9.30
C LEU A 247 -23.18 -23.01 9.99
N TYR A 248 -22.00 -23.05 9.36
CA TYR A 248 -20.81 -22.40 9.87
C TYR A 248 -20.91 -20.87 9.82
N ALA A 249 -21.50 -20.30 8.76
CA ALA A 249 -21.77 -18.85 8.70
C ALA A 249 -22.77 -18.40 9.78
N HIS A 250 -23.85 -19.17 10.01
CA HIS A 250 -24.78 -18.90 11.09
C HIS A 250 -24.10 -18.99 12.46
N SER A 251 -23.30 -20.03 12.66
CA SER A 251 -22.57 -20.22 13.90
C SER A 251 -21.56 -19.09 14.18
N LEU A 252 -20.85 -18.61 13.16
CA LEU A 252 -19.98 -17.44 13.29
C LEU A 252 -20.76 -16.20 13.77
N ALA A 253 -21.97 -15.96 13.25
CA ALA A 253 -22.81 -14.86 13.70
C ALA A 253 -23.24 -15.02 15.18
N GLU A 254 -23.62 -16.24 15.60
CA GLU A 254 -24.04 -16.53 16.99
C GLU A 254 -22.90 -16.32 17.99
N VAL A 255 -21.67 -16.73 17.65
CA VAL A 255 -20.48 -16.54 18.51
C VAL A 255 -19.93 -15.10 18.50
N GLY A 256 -20.63 -14.14 17.87
CA GLY A 256 -20.34 -12.70 17.97
C GLY A 256 -19.44 -12.11 16.88
N PHE A 257 -19.16 -12.84 15.80
CA PHE A 257 -18.28 -12.39 14.70
C PHE A 257 -18.78 -11.16 13.92
N THR A 258 -20.10 -10.90 13.95
CA THR A 258 -20.77 -9.82 13.22
C THR A 258 -21.81 -9.09 14.06
N ASP A 259 -21.70 -9.11 15.39
CA ASP A 259 -22.70 -8.46 16.24
C ASP A 259 -22.54 -6.93 16.17
N PRO A 260 -23.51 -6.18 15.60
CA PRO A 260 -23.42 -4.72 15.51
C PRO A 260 -23.34 -4.05 16.90
N GLU A 261 -23.83 -4.70 17.96
CA GLU A 261 -23.71 -4.18 19.32
C GLU A 261 -22.27 -4.29 19.85
N LEU A 262 -21.49 -5.29 19.42
CA LEU A 262 -20.06 -5.38 19.77
C LEU A 262 -19.21 -4.33 19.05
N LEU A 263 -19.66 -3.87 17.87
CA LEU A 263 -19.00 -2.78 17.15
C LEU A 263 -19.23 -1.42 17.83
N LYS A 264 -20.17 -1.28 18.76
CA LYS A 264 -20.31 -0.06 19.58
C LYS A 264 -19.31 0.00 20.74
N GLU A 265 -18.64 -1.10 21.08
CA GLU A 265 -17.72 -1.16 22.22
C GLU A 265 -16.33 -0.64 21.84
N THR A 266 -15.96 0.52 22.37
CA THR A 266 -14.68 1.18 22.09
C THR A 266 -13.60 0.88 23.15
N ARG A 267 -13.95 0.22 24.26
CA ARG A 267 -12.98 -0.22 25.27
C ARG A 267 -12.28 -1.50 24.83
N GLY A 268 -10.99 -1.55 25.12
CA GLY A 268 -10.14 -2.65 24.71
C GLY A 268 -8.68 -2.37 25.02
N SER A 269 -7.79 -3.15 24.41
CA SER A 269 -6.36 -3.00 24.60
C SER A 269 -5.57 -3.20 23.31
N TRP A 270 -4.41 -2.55 23.25
CA TRP A 270 -3.43 -2.71 22.18
C TRP A 270 -2.48 -3.85 22.51
N VAL A 271 -2.32 -4.78 21.57
CA VAL A 271 -1.28 -5.82 21.63
C VAL A 271 -0.19 -5.47 20.62
N LYS A 272 1.07 -5.51 21.08
CA LYS A 272 2.25 -5.40 20.23
C LYS A 272 2.72 -6.80 19.83
N TYR A 273 2.87 -7.01 18.53
CA TYR A 273 3.62 -8.13 17.96
C TYR A 273 4.94 -7.55 17.47
N SER A 274 6.05 -7.97 18.09
CA SER A 274 7.36 -7.39 17.80
C SER A 274 7.89 -7.86 16.45
N GLN A 275 8.71 -7.04 15.79
CA GLN A 275 9.45 -7.43 14.60
C GLN A 275 10.15 -8.77 14.84
N SER A 276 9.89 -9.75 13.98
CA SER A 276 10.37 -11.11 14.16
C SER A 276 10.49 -11.82 12.82
N GLN A 277 11.53 -12.65 12.70
CA GLN A 277 11.70 -13.61 11.61
C GLN A 277 11.24 -15.02 12.01
N ASN A 278 10.71 -15.18 13.23
CA ASN A 278 10.24 -16.46 13.75
C ASN A 278 8.80 -16.73 13.26
N PRO A 279 8.56 -17.81 12.48
CA PRO A 279 7.23 -18.13 12.00
C PRO A 279 6.19 -18.29 13.11
N ASN A 280 6.60 -18.73 14.32
CA ASN A 280 5.68 -18.89 15.44
C ASN A 280 5.07 -17.56 15.92
N ASP A 281 5.80 -16.45 15.82
CA ASP A 281 5.28 -15.13 16.20
C ASP A 281 4.24 -14.66 15.18
N ALA A 282 4.48 -14.92 13.89
CA ALA A 282 3.50 -14.70 12.83
C ALA A 282 2.26 -15.60 13.03
N SER A 283 2.43 -16.88 13.39
CA SER A 283 1.31 -17.78 13.69
C SER A 283 0.43 -17.25 14.82
N ARG A 284 1.03 -16.72 15.91
CA ARG A 284 0.30 -16.11 17.04
C ARG A 284 -0.53 -14.92 16.61
N LEU A 285 0.05 -14.01 15.82
CA LEU A 285 -0.67 -12.88 15.24
C LEU A 285 -1.86 -13.38 14.40
N VAL A 286 -1.61 -14.29 13.46
CA VAL A 286 -2.68 -14.80 12.59
C VAL A 286 -3.77 -15.53 13.40
N ASP A 287 -3.41 -16.29 14.43
CA ASP A 287 -4.37 -16.97 15.30
C ASP A 287 -5.32 -16.00 16.00
N SER A 288 -4.83 -14.81 16.36
CA SER A 288 -5.66 -13.75 16.94
C SER A 288 -6.62 -13.08 15.95
N LEU A 289 -6.38 -13.22 14.64
CA LEU A 289 -7.11 -12.48 13.59
C LEU A 289 -8.08 -13.35 12.79
N LYS A 290 -7.64 -14.55 12.37
CA LYS A 290 -8.34 -15.39 11.37
C LYS A 290 -9.77 -15.75 11.77
N ALA A 291 -10.02 -15.87 13.08
CA ALA A 291 -11.30 -16.29 13.61
C ALA A 291 -12.34 -15.15 13.60
N TYR A 292 -11.92 -13.92 13.29
CA TYR A 292 -12.71 -12.69 13.20
C TYR A 292 -12.84 -12.16 11.76
N GLY A 293 -12.21 -12.86 10.80
CA GLY A 293 -12.23 -12.58 9.36
C GLY A 293 -12.15 -11.10 9.05
N THR A 294 -11.17 -10.41 9.61
CA THR A 294 -11.01 -8.95 9.55
C THR A 294 -10.98 -8.39 8.12
N GLY A 295 -10.72 -9.25 7.12
CA GLY A 295 -10.48 -8.85 5.73
C GLY A 295 -9.03 -8.43 5.49
N TRP A 296 -8.22 -8.31 6.55
CA TRP A 296 -6.82 -7.91 6.42
C TRP A 296 -5.97 -9.04 5.83
N CYS A 297 -5.10 -8.70 4.87
CA CYS A 297 -4.13 -9.64 4.31
C CYS A 297 -3.22 -10.26 5.38
N ILE A 298 -2.95 -9.53 6.48
CA ILE A 298 -2.16 -10.03 7.60
C ILE A 298 -2.81 -11.21 8.37
N ALA A 299 -4.06 -11.55 8.07
CA ALA A 299 -4.68 -12.81 8.50
C ALA A 299 -4.15 -14.03 7.72
N GLY A 300 -3.27 -13.85 6.73
CA GLY A 300 -2.45 -14.88 6.09
C GLY A 300 -1.05 -14.97 6.71
N GLU A 301 -0.54 -16.18 6.91
CA GLU A 301 0.79 -16.40 7.53
C GLU A 301 1.95 -15.87 6.70
N GLY A 302 1.93 -16.04 5.37
CA GLY A 302 2.98 -15.52 4.50
C GLY A 302 3.04 -13.99 4.55
N THR A 303 1.87 -13.34 4.56
CA THR A 303 1.77 -11.90 4.73
C THR A 303 2.23 -11.45 6.14
N ALA A 304 1.80 -12.14 7.20
CA ALA A 304 2.19 -11.83 8.57
C ALA A 304 3.69 -11.99 8.81
N GLU A 305 4.33 -13.04 8.29
CA GLU A 305 5.78 -13.20 8.33
C GLU A 305 6.51 -12.07 7.60
N THR A 306 6.01 -11.68 6.42
CA THR A 306 6.60 -10.58 5.64
C THR A 306 6.53 -9.26 6.42
N TYR A 307 5.38 -8.96 7.01
CA TYR A 307 5.17 -7.71 7.75
C TYR A 307 5.96 -7.68 9.05
N LEU A 308 5.93 -8.76 9.85
CA LEU A 308 6.73 -8.86 11.07
C LEU A 308 8.23 -8.91 10.78
N GLY A 309 8.65 -9.36 9.60
CA GLY A 309 10.05 -9.27 9.19
C GLY A 309 10.53 -7.82 8.98
N GLN A 310 9.63 -6.91 8.61
CA GLN A 310 9.90 -5.52 8.26
C GLN A 310 9.68 -4.52 9.42
N GLY A 311 8.87 -4.88 10.41
CA GLY A 311 8.64 -4.05 11.59
C GLY A 311 7.62 -4.63 12.58
N ASP A 312 7.37 -3.88 13.65
CA ASP A 312 6.34 -4.23 14.63
C ASP A 312 4.92 -4.14 14.04
N MET A 313 4.01 -4.91 14.60
CA MET A 313 2.57 -4.80 14.35
C MET A 313 1.85 -4.46 15.66
N TYR A 314 0.90 -3.53 15.61
CA TYR A 314 -0.01 -3.25 16.72
C TYR A 314 -1.43 -3.60 16.29
N VAL A 315 -2.15 -4.34 17.13
CA VAL A 315 -3.57 -4.64 16.90
C VAL A 315 -4.36 -4.20 18.12
N PHE A 316 -5.42 -3.43 17.90
CA PHE A 316 -6.39 -3.08 18.92
C PHE A 316 -7.49 -4.14 18.97
N TYR A 317 -7.72 -4.70 20.16
CA TYR A 317 -8.79 -5.65 20.42
C TYR A 317 -9.83 -5.02 21.35
N SER A 318 -11.07 -4.88 20.89
CA SER A 318 -12.18 -4.48 21.74
C SER A 318 -12.70 -5.65 22.56
N ARG A 319 -13.47 -5.33 23.60
CA ARG A 319 -14.15 -6.32 24.43
C ARG A 319 -15.23 -7.06 23.66
N ASP A 320 -15.34 -8.35 23.93
CA ASP A 320 -16.46 -9.18 23.51
C ASP A 320 -17.62 -9.15 24.53
N LYS A 321 -18.60 -10.04 24.35
CA LYS A 321 -19.77 -10.20 25.24
C LYS A 321 -19.39 -10.60 26.67
N ASP A 322 -18.26 -11.27 26.83
CA ASP A 322 -17.74 -11.74 28.12
C ASP A 322 -16.82 -10.71 28.80
N GLY A 323 -16.60 -9.55 28.16
CA GLY A 323 -15.75 -8.47 28.66
C GLY A 323 -14.26 -8.68 28.42
N VAL A 324 -13.88 -9.64 27.57
CA VAL A 324 -12.50 -9.98 27.22
C VAL A 324 -12.07 -9.26 25.95
N ASP A 325 -10.92 -8.59 25.99
CA ASP A 325 -10.32 -7.88 24.85
C ASP A 325 -9.79 -8.85 23.79
N ARG A 326 -10.66 -9.38 22.92
CA ARG A 326 -10.26 -10.36 21.87
C ARG A 326 -10.76 -10.05 20.46
N VAL A 327 -11.59 -9.03 20.26
CA VAL A 327 -12.16 -8.69 18.94
C VAL A 327 -11.25 -7.70 18.21
N PRO A 328 -10.48 -8.08 17.18
CA PRO A 328 -9.57 -7.19 16.47
C PRO A 328 -10.33 -6.16 15.63
N ARG A 329 -10.02 -4.87 15.81
CA ARG A 329 -10.73 -3.78 15.12
C ARG A 329 -9.83 -2.79 14.38
N VAL A 330 -8.59 -2.60 14.84
CA VAL A 330 -7.60 -1.73 14.17
C VAL A 330 -6.24 -2.40 14.15
N ALA A 331 -5.52 -2.27 13.05
CA ALA A 331 -4.19 -2.78 12.83
C ALA A 331 -3.26 -1.63 12.39
N ILE A 332 -2.09 -1.50 13.03
CA ILE A 332 -1.03 -0.56 12.65
C ILE A 332 0.23 -1.35 12.31
N ARG A 333 0.67 -1.25 11.05
CA ARG A 333 1.92 -1.84 10.56
C ARG A 333 3.05 -0.82 10.66
N MET A 334 4.15 -1.22 11.29
CA MET A 334 5.41 -0.50 11.22
C MET A 334 6.30 -1.09 10.12
N GLU A 335 7.08 -0.25 9.45
CA GLU A 335 8.12 -0.67 8.50
C GLU A 335 9.36 0.18 8.77
N ASN A 336 10.53 -0.43 8.95
CA ASN A 336 11.78 0.27 9.27
C ASN A 336 11.66 1.24 10.47
N GLY A 337 10.88 0.84 11.48
CA GLY A 337 10.70 1.60 12.73
C GLY A 337 9.69 2.75 12.66
N VAL A 338 9.03 2.99 11.53
CA VAL A 338 8.02 4.06 11.38
C VAL A 338 6.64 3.51 10.99
N VAL A 339 5.58 4.25 11.32
CA VAL A 339 4.22 3.89 10.90
C VAL A 339 4.12 3.88 9.38
N ARG A 340 3.61 2.78 8.84
CA ARG A 340 3.52 2.58 7.40
C ARG A 340 2.10 2.36 6.90
N GLU A 341 1.26 1.72 7.70
CA GLU A 341 -0.11 1.42 7.33
C GLU A 341 -0.99 1.35 8.57
N VAL A 342 -2.22 1.86 8.47
CA VAL A 342 -3.27 1.77 9.47
C VAL A 342 -4.53 1.26 8.77
N ARG A 343 -5.11 0.18 9.29
CA ARG A 343 -6.33 -0.45 8.76
C ARG A 343 -7.33 -0.66 9.88
N GLY A 344 -8.60 -0.36 9.63
CA GLY A 344 -9.71 -0.83 10.45
C GLY A 344 -10.44 -1.99 9.78
N ILE A 345 -11.57 -2.41 10.36
CA ILE A 345 -12.36 -3.56 9.87
C ILE A 345 -13.65 -3.19 9.13
N ILE A 346 -13.94 -1.89 8.92
CA ILE A 346 -15.17 -1.38 8.27
C ILE A 346 -14.81 -0.48 7.06
N GLY A 347 -15.57 -0.53 5.97
CA GLY A 347 -15.51 0.45 4.86
C GLY A 347 -16.48 1.61 5.13
N GLY A 348 -16.05 2.86 4.93
CA GLY A 348 -16.67 4.06 5.47
C GLY A 348 -18.14 4.34 5.12
N GLY A 349 -18.83 4.97 6.08
CA GLY A 349 -20.09 5.69 5.91
C GLY A 349 -21.10 5.47 7.05
N GLU A 350 -21.76 6.54 7.51
CA GLU A 350 -22.71 6.58 8.65
C GLU A 350 -23.98 5.69 8.49
N ASN A 351 -24.09 4.89 7.42
CA ASN A 351 -25.19 3.94 7.21
C ASN A 351 -24.73 2.59 6.62
N VAL A 352 -23.43 2.29 6.71
CA VAL A 352 -22.84 1.15 6.00
C VAL A 352 -22.53 0.06 7.02
N GLY A 353 -23.28 -1.05 6.97
CA GLY A 353 -22.93 -2.22 7.76
C GLY A 353 -21.56 -2.80 7.36
N PRO A 354 -21.03 -3.82 8.07
CA PRO A 354 -19.77 -4.52 7.73
C PRO A 354 -19.71 -5.16 6.33
N ALA A 355 -20.76 -4.95 5.54
CA ALA A 355 -21.15 -5.59 4.31
C ALA A 355 -20.86 -4.78 3.04
N GLU A 356 -20.22 -3.60 3.11
CA GLU A 356 -19.75 -2.87 1.91
C GLU A 356 -18.23 -2.57 1.99
N ASN A 357 -17.49 -3.48 2.64
CA ASN A 357 -16.09 -3.32 3.02
C ASN A 357 -15.12 -3.56 1.86
N ARG A 358 -14.75 -2.49 1.15
CA ARG A 358 -13.60 -2.49 0.23
C ARG A 358 -12.37 -1.74 0.75
N ASP A 359 -12.56 -0.76 1.65
CA ASP A 359 -11.53 0.23 1.92
C ASP A 359 -10.77 0.03 3.25
N GLN A 360 -11.25 -0.87 4.14
CA GLN A 360 -10.61 -1.21 5.42
C GLN A 360 -10.26 0.04 6.27
N GLU A 361 -11.18 0.98 6.30
CA GLU A 361 -11.04 2.23 7.03
C GLU A 361 -11.20 2.01 8.55
N VAL A 362 -10.69 2.96 9.32
CA VAL A 362 -10.87 2.98 10.77
C VAL A 362 -12.29 3.43 11.07
N GLU A 363 -12.95 2.69 11.94
CA GLU A 363 -14.32 2.97 12.39
C GLU A 363 -14.38 4.35 13.06
N PRO A 364 -15.39 5.20 12.78
CA PRO A 364 -15.48 6.54 13.34
C PRO A 364 -15.33 6.58 14.87
N GLU A 365 -15.94 5.63 15.57
CA GLU A 365 -15.90 5.49 17.03
C GLU A 365 -14.52 5.09 17.57
N LEU A 366 -13.63 4.57 16.70
CA LEU A 366 -12.26 4.18 17.04
C LEU A 366 -11.20 5.18 16.56
N ILE A 367 -11.60 6.29 15.94
CA ILE A 367 -10.64 7.33 15.50
C ILE A 367 -9.82 7.81 16.69
N ASP A 368 -10.45 8.17 17.81
CA ASP A 368 -9.74 8.68 18.98
C ASP A 368 -8.80 7.64 19.61
N VAL A 369 -9.24 6.38 19.67
CA VAL A 369 -8.42 5.25 20.16
C VAL A 369 -7.19 5.06 19.26
N THR A 370 -7.39 5.11 17.95
CA THR A 370 -6.34 4.95 16.93
C THR A 370 -5.36 6.11 16.97
N MET A 371 -5.86 7.35 16.99
CA MET A 371 -5.06 8.56 17.06
C MET A 371 -4.26 8.64 18.37
N GLY A 372 -4.87 8.23 19.49
CA GLY A 372 -4.18 8.09 20.77
C GLY A 372 -2.97 7.17 20.69
N ARG A 373 -3.09 6.05 19.97
CA ARG A 373 -1.96 5.14 19.74
C ARG A 373 -0.93 5.72 18.77
N LEU A 374 -1.38 6.26 17.64
CA LEU A 374 -0.50 6.83 16.61
C LEU A 374 0.41 7.93 17.19
N LYS A 375 -0.10 8.81 18.05
CA LYS A 375 0.71 9.86 18.71
C LYS A 375 1.95 9.33 19.44
N SER A 376 1.94 8.07 19.87
CA SER A 376 3.07 7.43 20.57
C SER A 376 4.07 6.70 19.65
N LEU A 377 3.79 6.62 18.34
CA LEU A 377 4.57 5.84 17.39
C LEU A 377 5.42 6.75 16.47
N PRO A 378 6.67 6.37 16.17
CA PRO A 378 7.51 7.12 15.23
C PRO A 378 6.88 7.18 13.84
N GLY A 379 6.97 8.34 13.17
CA GLY A 379 6.47 8.55 11.81
C GLY A 379 4.94 8.71 11.69
N ALA A 380 4.19 8.80 12.79
CA ALA A 380 2.74 8.92 12.76
C ALA A 380 2.22 10.20 12.07
N GLU A 381 2.85 11.35 12.32
CA GLU A 381 2.47 12.62 11.69
C GLU A 381 2.69 12.58 10.16
N GLU A 382 3.84 12.05 9.73
CA GLU A 382 4.16 11.86 8.32
C GLU A 382 3.20 10.87 7.65
N TYR A 383 2.86 9.77 8.34
CA TYR A 383 1.86 8.80 7.88
C TYR A 383 0.49 9.47 7.68
N GLN A 384 0.02 10.23 8.67
CA GLN A 384 -1.29 10.89 8.62
C GLN A 384 -1.40 11.86 7.45
N LYS A 385 -0.33 12.62 7.22
CA LYS A 385 -0.27 13.53 6.06
C LYS A 385 -0.35 12.77 4.74
N LYS A 386 0.48 11.73 4.56
CA LYS A 386 0.45 10.88 3.35
C LYS A 386 -0.91 10.20 3.15
N ALA A 387 -1.53 9.71 4.21
CA ALA A 387 -2.84 9.06 4.15
C ALA A 387 -3.93 10.05 3.72
N ALA A 388 -3.97 11.25 4.32
CA ALA A 388 -4.92 12.29 3.97
C ALA A 388 -4.74 12.77 2.52
N ASP A 389 -3.48 12.98 2.10
CA ASP A 389 -3.15 13.36 0.72
C ASP A 389 -3.61 12.29 -0.28
N MET A 390 -3.31 11.01 -0.03
CA MET A 390 -3.71 9.91 -0.92
C MET A 390 -5.22 9.69 -0.97
N GLN A 391 -5.93 9.88 0.15
CA GLN A 391 -7.38 9.82 0.20
C GLN A 391 -7.99 10.94 -0.65
N GLN A 392 -7.56 12.19 -0.45
CA GLN A 392 -8.07 13.34 -1.19
C GLN A 392 -7.78 13.21 -2.70
N LEU A 393 -6.58 12.76 -3.07
CA LEU A 393 -6.24 12.50 -4.47
C LEU A 393 -7.12 11.41 -5.09
N THR A 394 -7.46 10.37 -4.32
CA THR A 394 -8.33 9.28 -4.77
C THR A 394 -9.77 9.75 -4.96
N ILE A 395 -10.29 10.59 -4.05
CA ILE A 395 -11.60 11.23 -4.17
C ILE A 395 -11.68 12.07 -5.44
N ILE A 396 -10.70 12.94 -5.68
CA ILE A 396 -10.63 13.78 -6.89
C ILE A 396 -10.53 12.93 -8.15
N ASN A 397 -9.70 11.88 -8.13
CA ASN A 397 -9.56 10.94 -9.23
C ASN A 397 -10.89 10.24 -9.58
N HIS A 398 -11.63 9.75 -8.59
CA HIS A 398 -12.94 9.14 -8.80
C HIS A 398 -13.95 10.15 -9.34
N LYS A 399 -13.97 11.37 -8.79
CA LYS A 399 -14.84 12.47 -9.24
C LYS A 399 -14.60 12.82 -10.70
N ILE A 400 -13.34 13.01 -11.10
CA ILE A 400 -12.96 13.34 -12.48
C ILE A 400 -13.22 12.16 -13.43
N LYS A 401 -12.92 10.92 -13.03
CA LYS A 401 -13.21 9.74 -13.85
C LYS A 401 -14.71 9.54 -14.08
N ALA A 402 -15.55 9.86 -13.09
CA ALA A 402 -17.00 9.77 -13.22
C ALA A 402 -17.56 10.86 -14.16
N ASN A 403 -17.03 12.09 -14.07
CA ASN A 403 -17.37 13.19 -14.98
C ASN A 403 -16.19 14.18 -15.10
N PRO A 404 -15.43 14.15 -16.22
CA PRO A 404 -14.26 15.01 -16.40
C PRO A 404 -14.54 16.51 -16.32
N HIS A 405 -15.77 16.93 -16.62
CA HIS A 405 -16.21 18.33 -16.61
C HIS A 405 -16.80 18.79 -15.27
N MET A 406 -16.91 17.90 -14.28
CA MET A 406 -17.43 18.29 -12.96
C MET A 406 -16.50 19.35 -12.33
N PRO A 407 -17.01 20.47 -11.82
CA PRO A 407 -16.19 21.47 -11.15
C PRO A 407 -15.51 20.89 -9.91
N LEU A 408 -14.24 21.24 -9.71
CA LEU A 408 -13.56 21.07 -8.45
C LEU A 408 -13.94 22.25 -7.52
N SER A 409 -14.06 21.95 -6.23
CA SER A 409 -14.14 22.97 -5.17
C SER A 409 -12.80 23.69 -5.04
N ARG A 410 -12.82 24.83 -4.33
CA ARG A 410 -11.61 25.63 -4.09
C ARG A 410 -10.52 24.82 -3.42
N GLU A 411 -10.88 24.02 -2.42
CA GLU A 411 -9.99 23.16 -1.65
C GLU A 411 -9.42 22.01 -2.50
N GLU A 412 -10.24 21.38 -3.35
CA GLU A 412 -9.78 20.36 -4.29
C GLU A 412 -8.80 20.92 -5.34
N THR A 413 -9.04 22.14 -5.84
CA THR A 413 -8.14 22.82 -6.78
C THR A 413 -6.82 23.21 -6.10
N LEU A 414 -6.87 23.81 -4.91
CA LEU A 414 -5.66 24.12 -4.13
C LEU A 414 -4.79 22.89 -3.89
N PHE A 415 -5.43 21.77 -3.55
CA PHE A 415 -4.79 20.49 -3.33
C PHE A 415 -4.18 19.93 -4.63
N LEU A 416 -4.97 19.74 -5.70
CA LEU A 416 -4.52 19.11 -6.95
C LEU A 416 -3.35 19.85 -7.61
N TYR A 417 -3.36 21.18 -7.53
CA TYR A 417 -2.31 22.03 -8.10
C TYR A 417 -1.16 22.32 -7.13
N GLU A 418 -1.16 21.69 -5.95
CA GLU A 418 -0.10 21.77 -4.94
C GLU A 418 0.22 23.22 -4.54
N ILE A 419 -0.82 24.07 -4.44
CA ILE A 419 -0.69 25.50 -4.11
C ILE A 419 -0.38 25.67 -2.61
N ASP A 420 -1.12 24.97 -1.74
CA ASP A 420 -0.94 25.04 -0.29
C ASP A 420 0.25 24.18 0.18
N HIS A 421 0.35 22.94 -0.32
CA HIS A 421 1.45 22.03 -0.03
C HIS A 421 1.69 21.01 -1.14
N THR A 422 2.86 20.38 -1.12
CA THR A 422 3.20 19.26 -2.00
C THR A 422 2.49 17.99 -1.53
N ILE A 423 1.78 17.32 -2.43
CA ILE A 423 1.08 16.05 -2.17
C ILE A 423 2.10 14.95 -1.90
N GLN A 424 1.95 14.23 -0.79
CA GLN A 424 2.83 13.15 -0.34
C GLN A 424 2.14 11.78 -0.45
N GLY A 425 2.88 10.76 -0.91
CA GLY A 425 2.41 9.37 -0.99
C GLY A 425 3.34 8.37 -0.29
N PHE A 426 2.98 7.08 -0.32
CA PHE A 426 3.75 6.00 0.31
C PHE A 426 4.84 5.39 -0.59
N GLY A 427 4.86 5.72 -1.89
CA GLY A 427 5.85 5.24 -2.84
C GLY A 427 7.29 5.61 -2.51
N TYR A 428 8.21 4.66 -2.76
CA TYR A 428 9.66 4.88 -2.69
C TYR A 428 10.14 6.00 -3.64
N GLU A 429 9.34 6.32 -4.66
CA GLU A 429 9.60 7.34 -5.67
C GLU A 429 9.61 8.78 -5.14
N TYR A 430 8.94 9.08 -4.02
CA TYR A 430 9.02 10.39 -3.37
C TYR A 430 10.39 10.65 -2.73
N GLN A 431 11.24 9.64 -2.54
CA GLN A 431 12.65 9.83 -2.14
C GLN A 431 13.57 10.16 -3.33
N ASN A 432 13.10 9.93 -4.57
CA ASN A 432 13.87 10.14 -5.81
C ASN A 432 13.25 11.17 -6.77
N GLY A 433 12.31 11.98 -6.31
CA GLY A 433 11.74 13.13 -7.03
C GLY A 433 10.60 12.79 -8.01
N ARG A 434 10.08 11.56 -7.99
CA ARG A 434 8.93 11.18 -8.81
C ARG A 434 7.65 11.29 -7.99
N LYS A 435 6.70 12.08 -8.51
CA LYS A 435 5.38 12.33 -7.92
C LYS A 435 4.40 11.24 -8.33
N ASP A 436 3.32 11.05 -7.57
CA ASP A 436 2.19 10.22 -7.98
C ASP A 436 1.72 10.62 -9.40
N PRO A 437 1.71 9.69 -10.37
CA PRO A 437 1.40 10.01 -11.76
C PRO A 437 -0.01 10.58 -11.95
N ARG A 438 -0.96 10.21 -11.07
CA ARG A 438 -2.34 10.71 -11.12
C ARG A 438 -2.40 12.23 -11.06
N ILE A 439 -1.50 12.89 -10.32
CA ILE A 439 -1.49 14.35 -10.21
C ILE A 439 -1.31 14.98 -11.61
N THR A 440 -0.39 14.46 -12.41
CA THR A 440 -0.15 14.99 -13.76
C THR A 440 -1.31 14.65 -14.70
N GLU A 441 -1.78 13.41 -14.69
CA GLU A 441 -2.91 12.98 -15.53
C GLU A 441 -4.18 13.76 -15.24
N LEU A 442 -4.51 14.00 -13.97
CA LEU A 442 -5.69 14.75 -13.56
C LEU A 442 -5.59 16.21 -14.03
N ARG A 443 -4.44 16.86 -13.84
CA ARG A 443 -4.22 18.23 -14.37
C ARG A 443 -4.33 18.29 -15.89
N GLU A 444 -3.80 17.30 -16.61
CA GLU A 444 -3.91 17.22 -18.08
C GLU A 444 -5.36 16.99 -18.54
N MET A 445 -6.11 16.12 -17.86
CA MET A 445 -7.54 15.89 -18.14
C MET A 445 -8.39 17.14 -17.85
N ARG A 446 -8.07 17.89 -16.79
CA ARG A 446 -8.76 19.14 -16.45
C ARG A 446 -8.39 20.26 -17.42
N GLY A 447 -7.11 20.42 -17.73
CA GLY A 447 -6.60 21.41 -18.67
C GLY A 447 -7.08 22.82 -18.35
N GLU A 448 -7.66 23.48 -19.35
CA GLU A 448 -8.12 24.87 -19.26
C GLU A 448 -9.38 25.05 -18.39
N LEU A 449 -10.06 23.98 -17.99
CA LEU A 449 -11.28 24.05 -17.17
C LEU A 449 -11.04 24.72 -15.81
N ASP A 450 -9.85 24.55 -15.24
CA ASP A 450 -9.50 25.10 -13.93
C ASP A 450 -8.85 26.49 -13.99
N TYR A 451 -8.58 27.02 -15.20
CA TYR A 451 -7.88 28.30 -15.37
C TYR A 451 -8.57 29.48 -14.67
N PRO A 452 -9.91 29.66 -14.73
CA PRO A 452 -10.54 30.79 -14.08
C PRO A 452 -10.25 30.86 -12.57
N LEU A 453 -10.41 29.74 -11.87
CA LEU A 453 -10.16 29.65 -10.43
C LEU A 453 -8.66 29.73 -10.11
N LEU A 454 -7.80 29.09 -10.92
CA LEU A 454 -6.35 29.16 -10.71
C LEU A 454 -5.79 30.58 -10.83
N LYS A 455 -6.36 31.43 -11.69
CA LYS A 455 -5.94 32.85 -11.78
C LYS A 455 -6.16 33.58 -10.47
N GLU A 456 -7.28 33.33 -9.81
CA GLU A 456 -7.62 33.93 -8.52
C GLU A 456 -6.69 33.39 -7.42
N LEU A 457 -6.56 32.06 -7.34
CA LEU A 457 -5.73 31.39 -6.32
C LEU A 457 -4.24 31.73 -6.43
N ILE A 458 -3.71 31.92 -7.65
CA ILE A 458 -2.32 32.36 -7.83
C ILE A 458 -2.10 33.75 -7.24
N VAL A 459 -3.03 34.70 -7.45
CA VAL A 459 -2.87 36.06 -6.90
C VAL A 459 -2.83 36.00 -5.38
N GLU A 460 -3.76 35.29 -4.75
CA GLU A 460 -3.80 35.09 -3.30
C GLU A 460 -2.52 34.42 -2.78
N SER A 461 -2.02 33.39 -3.49
CA SER A 461 -0.77 32.70 -3.14
C SER A 461 0.45 33.61 -3.24
N LEU A 462 0.50 34.51 -4.22
CA LEU A 462 1.61 35.47 -4.37
C LEU A 462 1.63 36.51 -3.26
N GLU A 463 0.47 37.00 -2.85
CA GLU A 463 0.34 37.93 -1.72
C GLU A 463 0.81 37.29 -0.41
N ALA A 464 0.50 36.00 -0.19
CA ALA A 464 0.97 35.25 0.97
C ALA A 464 2.51 35.04 1.00
N GLN A 465 3.19 35.18 -0.14
CA GLN A 465 4.64 34.95 -0.27
C GLN A 465 5.50 36.20 -0.06
N ILE A 466 4.89 37.38 0.13
CA ILE A 466 5.61 38.67 0.23
C ILE A 466 6.69 38.63 1.32
N GLU A 467 6.33 38.17 2.52
CA GLU A 467 7.25 38.17 3.66
C GLU A 467 8.48 37.30 3.41
N ALA A 468 8.28 36.04 3.00
CA ALA A 468 9.37 35.12 2.70
C ALA A 468 10.27 35.64 1.56
N SER A 469 9.67 36.26 0.54
CA SER A 469 10.41 36.81 -0.60
C SER A 469 11.23 38.05 -0.21
N GLN A 470 10.67 38.92 0.63
CA GLN A 470 11.37 40.08 1.18
C GLN A 470 12.54 39.66 2.06
N GLN A 471 12.33 38.69 2.95
CA GLN A 471 13.38 38.16 3.82
C GLN A 471 14.52 37.55 3.00
N GLY A 472 14.20 36.74 1.98
CA GLY A 472 15.19 36.17 1.06
C GLY A 472 16.04 37.24 0.37
N ALA A 473 15.41 38.30 -0.14
CA ALA A 473 16.09 39.42 -0.79
C ALA A 473 16.99 40.21 0.17
N ASN A 474 16.49 40.47 1.39
CA ASN A 474 17.22 41.21 2.41
C ASN A 474 18.44 40.43 2.92
N GLN A 475 18.39 39.10 2.97
CA GLN A 475 19.57 38.28 3.25
C GLN A 475 20.65 38.43 2.16
N ILE A 476 20.26 38.48 0.88
CA ILE A 476 21.20 38.77 -0.22
C ILE A 476 21.82 40.16 -0.06
N ILE A 477 21.01 41.17 0.26
CA ILE A 477 21.48 42.54 0.52
C ILE A 477 22.49 42.60 1.67
N GLU A 478 22.18 41.96 2.80
CA GLU A 478 23.05 41.92 3.96
C GLU A 478 24.41 41.28 3.63
N GLN A 479 24.39 40.14 2.92
CA GLN A 479 25.60 39.46 2.49
C GLN A 479 26.42 40.31 1.51
N LEU A 480 25.79 40.94 0.53
CA LEU A 480 26.48 41.90 -0.37
C LEU A 480 27.09 43.07 0.41
N ASN A 481 26.35 43.65 1.35
CA ASN A 481 26.80 44.78 2.17
C ASN A 481 27.99 44.43 3.08
N SER A 482 28.16 43.15 3.44
CA SER A 482 29.33 42.66 4.17
C SER A 482 30.62 42.65 3.34
N MET A 483 30.49 42.59 2.00
CA MET A 483 31.59 42.58 1.05
C MET A 483 31.92 43.97 0.48
N ARG A 484 30.99 44.93 0.64
CA ARG A 484 31.05 46.26 0.02
C ARG A 484 31.46 47.36 0.99
N ARG A 485 31.99 48.45 0.43
CA ARG A 485 32.30 49.66 1.21
C ARG A 485 31.01 50.34 1.68
N PRO A 486 31.04 51.11 2.78
CA PRO A 486 29.84 51.81 3.27
C PRO A 486 29.10 52.64 2.22
N SER A 487 29.82 53.27 1.27
CA SER A 487 29.24 54.07 0.18
C SER A 487 28.55 53.26 -0.92
N GLU A 488 28.75 51.95 -0.95
CA GLU A 488 28.23 51.02 -1.98
C GLU A 488 27.14 50.10 -1.40
N ARG A 489 26.79 50.29 -0.13
CA ARG A 489 25.81 49.46 0.56
C ARG A 489 24.41 49.75 0.04
N LEU A 490 23.65 48.67 -0.11
CA LEU A 490 22.27 48.67 -0.53
C LEU A 490 21.36 48.84 0.68
N GLU A 491 20.26 49.56 0.49
CA GLU A 491 19.19 49.64 1.48
C GLU A 491 18.36 48.36 1.47
N THR A 492 17.88 47.94 2.65
CA THR A 492 16.93 46.84 2.77
C THR A 492 15.59 47.21 2.13
N ILE A 493 14.91 46.23 1.57
CA ILE A 493 13.63 46.41 0.91
C ILE A 493 12.56 46.78 1.94
N ASN A 494 11.85 47.88 1.69
CA ASN A 494 10.72 48.32 2.50
C ASN A 494 9.46 47.49 2.18
N SER A 495 8.71 47.09 3.22
CA SER A 495 7.54 46.21 3.06
C SER A 495 6.37 46.89 2.36
N ASP A 496 6.11 48.17 2.65
CA ASP A 496 5.00 48.92 2.06
C ASP A 496 5.28 49.26 0.59
N GLU A 497 6.52 49.61 0.27
CA GLU A 497 6.96 49.81 -1.12
C GLU A 497 6.86 48.51 -1.93
N LEU A 498 7.24 47.38 -1.34
CA LEU A 498 7.12 46.07 -1.96
C LEU A 498 5.66 45.69 -2.24
N LYS A 499 4.75 45.90 -1.28
CA LYS A 499 3.31 45.64 -1.46
C LYS A 499 2.73 46.49 -2.59
N ALA A 500 3.00 47.80 -2.59
CA ALA A 500 2.53 48.70 -3.64
C ALA A 500 3.10 48.34 -5.03
N ALA A 501 4.37 47.92 -5.08
CA ALA A 501 5.00 47.45 -6.32
C ALA A 501 4.35 46.14 -6.82
N LEU A 502 4.01 45.22 -5.92
CA LEU A 502 3.34 43.98 -6.26
C LEU A 502 1.92 44.23 -6.80
N GLU A 503 1.12 45.07 -6.15
CA GLU A 503 -0.21 45.45 -6.63
C GLU A 503 -0.15 46.00 -8.07
N THR A 504 0.80 46.89 -8.33
CA THR A 504 1.04 47.46 -9.67
C THR A 504 1.44 46.36 -10.66
N LYS A 505 2.35 45.46 -10.28
CA LYS A 505 2.80 44.36 -11.14
C LYS A 505 1.73 43.32 -11.40
N LEU A 506 0.83 43.03 -10.47
CA LEU A 506 -0.28 42.11 -10.67
C LEU A 506 -1.23 42.63 -11.76
N VAL A 507 -1.52 43.94 -11.79
CA VAL A 507 -2.30 44.56 -12.87
C VAL A 507 -1.59 44.42 -14.22
N GLU A 508 -0.29 44.71 -14.26
CA GLU A 508 0.53 44.57 -15.48
C GLU A 508 0.57 43.12 -15.99
N TRP A 509 0.88 42.16 -15.11
CA TRP A 509 0.97 40.73 -15.42
C TRP A 509 -0.37 40.13 -15.84
N LYS A 510 -1.48 40.65 -15.31
CA LYS A 510 -2.83 40.29 -15.78
C LYS A 510 -3.08 40.82 -17.18
N ALA A 511 -2.74 42.08 -17.45
CA ALA A 511 -3.00 42.74 -18.73
C ALA A 511 -2.17 42.18 -19.90
N ASN A 512 -0.92 41.77 -19.65
CA ASN A 512 0.00 41.30 -20.68
C ASN A 512 0.03 39.76 -20.85
N GLY A 513 -0.86 39.03 -20.17
CA GLY A 513 -0.96 37.57 -20.27
C GLY A 513 0.10 36.79 -19.49
N SER A 514 0.88 37.43 -18.61
CA SER A 514 1.87 36.74 -17.76
C SER A 514 1.21 35.80 -16.75
N LEU A 515 0.12 36.23 -16.10
CA LEU A 515 -0.61 35.36 -15.16
C LEU A 515 -1.23 34.15 -15.88
N GLU A 516 -1.74 34.33 -17.10
CA GLU A 516 -2.21 33.24 -17.95
C GLU A 516 -1.10 32.22 -18.22
N TRP A 517 0.10 32.71 -18.55
CA TRP A 517 1.25 31.86 -18.78
C TRP A 517 1.61 31.08 -17.50
N CYS A 518 1.60 31.72 -16.33
CA CYS A 518 1.84 31.07 -15.04
C CYS A 518 0.82 29.94 -14.75
N VAL A 519 -0.47 30.19 -14.97
CA VAL A 519 -1.52 29.17 -14.83
C VAL A 519 -1.25 27.97 -15.75
N ARG A 520 -0.97 28.23 -17.02
CA ARG A 520 -0.64 27.17 -17.98
C ARG A 520 0.59 26.36 -17.55
N GLN A 521 1.62 27.02 -17.01
CA GLN A 521 2.80 26.32 -16.49
C GLN A 521 2.44 25.39 -15.32
N MET A 522 1.60 25.82 -14.39
CA MET A 522 1.11 24.97 -13.30
C MET A 522 0.33 23.75 -13.80
N VAL A 523 -0.46 23.93 -14.86
CA VAL A 523 -1.28 22.84 -15.43
C VAL A 523 -0.44 21.83 -16.21
N GLU A 524 0.45 22.30 -17.09
CA GLU A 524 1.25 21.44 -17.99
C GLU A 524 2.48 20.82 -17.28
N ASN A 525 3.13 21.59 -16.42
CA ASN A 525 4.43 21.24 -15.84
C ASN A 525 4.34 20.99 -14.32
N GLY A 526 3.32 21.52 -13.65
CA GLY A 526 3.15 21.42 -12.20
C GLY A 526 3.99 22.42 -11.42
N GLY A 527 3.97 22.28 -10.10
CA GLY A 527 4.72 23.12 -9.17
C GLY A 527 4.07 24.49 -8.95
N ARG A 528 4.19 25.00 -7.72
CA ARG A 528 3.69 26.33 -7.36
C ARG A 528 4.45 27.44 -8.08
N ILE A 529 3.81 28.59 -8.29
CA ILE A 529 4.48 29.80 -8.74
C ILE A 529 5.06 30.51 -7.52
N ASN A 530 6.36 30.83 -7.59
CA ASN A 530 7.05 31.53 -6.52
C ASN A 530 7.16 33.02 -6.86
N LEU A 531 6.76 33.89 -5.94
CA LEU A 531 7.11 35.30 -5.97
C LEU A 531 8.61 35.43 -5.67
N LEU A 532 9.34 36.16 -6.49
CA LEU A 532 10.74 36.48 -6.26
C LEU A 532 10.94 37.99 -6.22
N VAL A 533 11.57 38.44 -5.15
CA VAL A 533 12.04 39.82 -5.01
C VAL A 533 13.56 39.79 -5.09
N THR A 534 14.15 40.27 -6.18
CA THR A 534 15.61 40.29 -6.35
C THR A 534 16.14 41.71 -6.17
N PRO A 535 17.20 41.95 -5.38
CA PRO A 535 17.84 43.26 -5.30
C PRO A 535 18.26 43.77 -6.69
N ASN A 536 17.96 45.02 -7.01
CA ASN A 536 18.23 45.62 -8.32
C ASN A 536 19.68 46.11 -8.41
N VAL A 537 20.62 45.18 -8.43
CA VAL A 537 22.05 45.46 -8.30
C VAL A 537 22.88 44.63 -9.28
N LEU A 538 24.04 45.17 -9.65
CA LEU A 538 25.10 44.43 -10.33
C LEU A 538 26.09 43.93 -9.28
N ALA A 539 26.15 42.61 -9.12
CA ALA A 539 27.08 41.92 -8.24
C ALA A 539 28.27 41.40 -9.06
N GLU A 540 29.48 41.63 -8.55
CA GLU A 540 30.70 41.14 -9.17
C GLU A 540 30.74 39.59 -9.13
N PRO A 541 31.42 38.91 -10.09
CA PRO A 541 31.49 37.45 -10.09
C PRO A 541 31.97 36.84 -8.76
N ALA A 542 32.92 37.50 -8.09
CA ALA A 542 33.39 37.10 -6.77
C ALA A 542 32.30 37.22 -5.68
N GLU A 543 31.44 38.24 -5.74
CA GLU A 543 30.31 38.40 -4.82
C GLU A 543 29.28 37.29 -5.05
N ILE A 544 28.94 36.98 -6.31
CA ILE A 544 28.02 35.88 -6.67
C ILE A 544 28.51 34.53 -6.11
N ILE A 545 29.79 34.22 -6.29
CA ILE A 545 30.40 33.00 -5.76
C ILE A 545 30.36 33.00 -4.24
N LYS A 546 30.61 34.14 -3.59
CA LYS A 546 30.56 34.24 -2.13
C LYS A 546 29.15 34.11 -1.58
N LEU A 547 28.13 34.64 -2.24
CA LEU A 547 26.72 34.44 -1.89
C LEU A 547 26.36 32.94 -1.90
N ALA A 548 26.71 32.23 -2.98
CA ALA A 548 26.43 30.81 -3.10
C ALA A 548 27.17 29.95 -2.07
N THR A 549 28.45 30.26 -1.79
CA THR A 549 29.22 29.53 -0.77
C THR A 549 28.72 29.80 0.65
N THR A 550 28.37 31.05 0.97
CA THR A 550 27.76 31.42 2.27
C THR A 550 26.42 30.72 2.47
N PHE A 551 25.61 30.58 1.43
CA PHE A 551 24.37 29.80 1.50
C PHE A 551 24.59 28.34 1.93
N GLY A 552 25.68 27.71 1.46
CA GLY A 552 26.04 26.33 1.77
C GLY A 552 26.71 26.12 3.12
N GLU A 553 27.26 27.17 3.76
CA GLU A 553 27.79 27.08 5.13
C GLU A 553 26.70 26.66 6.14
N GLY A 554 25.44 26.99 5.85
CA GLY A 554 24.27 26.57 6.62
C GLY A 554 23.61 25.26 6.14
N GLN A 555 24.27 24.48 5.29
CA GLN A 555 23.76 23.21 4.74
C GLN A 555 24.59 22.01 5.23
N PRO A 556 24.06 20.78 5.15
CA PRO A 556 24.82 19.57 5.48
C PRO A 556 26.11 19.42 4.67
N HIS A 557 26.17 20.07 3.50
CA HIS A 557 27.28 19.99 2.55
C HIS A 557 27.67 21.36 2.02
N GLN A 558 28.97 21.58 1.84
CA GLN A 558 29.52 22.81 1.26
C GLN A 558 29.16 22.97 -0.23
N THR A 559 28.97 24.22 -0.65
CA THR A 559 28.70 24.58 -2.04
C THR A 559 29.82 24.14 -2.97
N TYR A 560 29.43 23.53 -4.10
CA TYR A 560 30.35 23.31 -5.20
C TYR A 560 30.26 24.46 -6.20
N VAL A 561 31.40 25.04 -6.57
CA VAL A 561 31.50 26.13 -7.55
C VAL A 561 32.48 25.77 -8.65
N TYR A 562 32.03 25.78 -9.90
CA TYR A 562 32.88 25.67 -11.08
C TYR A 562 33.51 27.03 -11.41
N ASN A 563 34.46 27.45 -10.58
CA ASN A 563 34.97 28.81 -10.54
C ASN A 563 35.52 29.31 -11.90
N GLU A 564 36.21 28.47 -12.65
CA GLU A 564 36.77 28.82 -13.97
C GLU A 564 35.72 29.28 -14.97
N LEU A 565 34.48 28.78 -14.88
CA LEU A 565 33.39 29.17 -15.78
C LEU A 565 32.75 30.50 -15.34
N TYR A 566 32.41 30.61 -14.05
CA TYR A 566 31.65 31.76 -13.55
C TYR A 566 32.43 33.08 -13.61
N GLN A 567 33.76 33.02 -13.58
CA GLN A 567 34.61 34.20 -13.75
C GLN A 567 34.67 34.72 -15.21
N LEU A 568 34.21 33.94 -16.19
CA LEU A 568 34.18 34.35 -17.61
C LEU A 568 32.96 35.22 -17.96
N TYR A 569 32.01 35.36 -17.05
CA TYR A 569 30.79 36.15 -17.23
C TYR A 569 30.90 37.49 -16.53
N SER A 570 30.38 38.53 -17.17
CA SER A 570 30.27 39.86 -16.63
C SER A 570 29.28 39.93 -15.46
N ARG A 571 29.42 40.96 -14.62
CA ARG A 571 28.46 41.24 -13.55
C ARG A 571 27.04 41.46 -14.08
N GLU A 572 26.88 42.02 -15.28
CA GLU A 572 25.60 42.20 -15.95
C GLU A 572 24.97 40.87 -16.37
N GLU A 573 25.76 39.94 -16.91
CA GLU A 573 25.30 38.58 -17.26
C GLU A 573 24.89 37.79 -16.01
N LEU A 574 25.68 37.86 -14.94
CA LEU A 574 25.39 37.12 -13.71
C LEU A 574 24.20 37.68 -12.92
N SER A 575 24.06 39.00 -12.89
CA SER A 575 23.02 39.68 -12.11
C SER A 575 21.73 39.89 -12.89
N GLY A 576 21.79 39.87 -14.22
CA GLY A 576 20.74 40.33 -15.11
C GLY A 576 20.66 41.87 -15.14
N LYS A 577 20.21 42.43 -16.27
CA LYS A 577 20.16 43.89 -16.48
C LYS A 577 19.27 44.58 -15.42
N PRO A 578 19.78 45.59 -14.68
CA PRO A 578 18.95 46.40 -13.81
C PRO A 578 17.82 47.06 -14.60
N SER A 579 16.64 47.17 -13.99
CA SER A 579 15.47 47.77 -14.63
C SER A 579 14.79 48.77 -13.68
N GLY A 580 14.33 49.89 -14.23
CA GLY A 580 13.69 50.95 -13.46
C GLY A 580 14.60 51.66 -12.46
N ALA A 581 14.01 52.54 -11.65
CA ALA A 581 14.71 53.32 -10.61
C ALA A 581 14.57 52.72 -9.19
N GLY A 582 13.84 51.61 -9.04
CA GLY A 582 13.63 50.95 -7.75
C GLY A 582 14.84 50.13 -7.29
N ASN A 583 14.92 49.85 -5.99
CA ASN A 583 15.99 49.05 -5.36
C ASN A 583 15.78 47.52 -5.48
N PHE A 584 14.64 47.06 -6.02
CA PHE A 584 14.38 45.64 -6.28
C PHE A 584 13.63 45.41 -7.60
N ARG A 585 13.63 44.15 -8.05
CA ARG A 585 12.89 43.64 -9.21
C ARG A 585 11.95 42.52 -8.75
N LEU A 586 10.76 42.48 -9.33
CA LEU A 586 9.77 41.43 -9.10
C LEU A 586 9.79 40.42 -10.24
N SER A 587 9.70 39.14 -9.92
CA SER A 587 9.60 38.08 -10.90
C SER A 587 8.72 36.94 -10.39
N LEU A 588 8.08 36.22 -11.32
CA LEU A 588 7.33 35.00 -11.02
C LEU A 588 8.10 33.79 -11.57
N ILE A 589 8.45 32.85 -10.69
CA ILE A 589 9.25 31.69 -11.04
C ILE A 589 8.47 30.40 -10.76
N PRO A 590 8.08 29.64 -11.80
CA PRO A 590 7.48 28.32 -11.62
C PRO A 590 8.41 27.38 -10.84
N GLY A 591 7.84 26.59 -9.93
CA GLY A 591 8.57 25.61 -9.13
C GLY A 591 9.01 24.38 -9.92
N ALA A 592 8.40 24.10 -11.07
CA ALA A 592 8.85 23.07 -12.00
C ALA A 592 9.59 23.69 -13.20
N TYR A 593 10.49 22.92 -13.82
CA TYR A 593 11.09 23.30 -15.10
C TYR A 593 10.08 23.17 -16.24
N ASP A 594 10.28 23.89 -17.34
CA ASP A 594 9.38 23.84 -18.49
C ASP A 594 9.76 22.65 -19.39
N LYS A 595 8.87 21.65 -19.52
CA LYS A 595 9.09 20.46 -20.36
C LYS A 595 9.31 20.81 -21.84
N LYS A 596 8.84 21.97 -22.30
CA LYS A 596 9.05 22.46 -23.68
C LYS A 596 10.47 23.00 -23.89
N MET A 597 11.22 23.26 -22.83
CA MET A 597 12.59 23.76 -22.86
C MET A 597 13.61 22.62 -22.81
N TYR A 598 13.53 21.70 -23.76
CA TYR A 598 14.42 20.54 -23.85
C TYR A 598 15.33 20.61 -25.08
N GLY A 599 16.57 20.14 -24.94
CA GLY A 599 17.51 19.95 -26.05
C GLY A 599 18.76 20.83 -25.96
N THR A 600 19.28 21.21 -27.13
CA THR A 600 20.45 22.09 -27.26
C THR A 600 20.14 23.49 -26.72
N VAL A 601 21.17 24.26 -26.39
CA VAL A 601 21.03 25.67 -26.02
C VAL A 601 20.32 26.46 -27.13
N ASP A 602 20.64 26.22 -28.41
CA ASP A 602 19.99 26.90 -29.53
C ASP A 602 18.50 26.57 -29.64
N GLN A 603 18.13 25.29 -29.44
CA GLN A 603 16.72 24.87 -29.40
C GLN A 603 15.97 25.59 -28.27
N GLN A 604 16.58 25.68 -27.08
CA GLN A 604 15.98 26.40 -25.95
C GLN A 604 15.85 27.90 -26.21
N ARG A 605 16.85 28.54 -26.83
CA ARG A 605 16.78 29.96 -27.24
C ARG A 605 15.65 30.20 -28.25
N ILE A 606 15.46 29.31 -29.22
CA ILE A 606 14.34 29.37 -30.19
C ILE A 606 12.99 29.19 -29.47
N SER A 607 12.90 28.24 -28.54
CA SER A 607 11.69 28.03 -27.73
C SER A 607 11.36 29.25 -26.88
N LEU A 608 12.35 29.88 -26.24
CA LEU A 608 12.17 31.14 -25.51
C LEU A 608 11.63 32.25 -26.42
N GLN A 609 12.21 32.46 -27.60
CA GLN A 609 11.74 33.47 -28.56
C GLN A 609 10.29 33.21 -29.00
N THR A 610 9.96 31.94 -29.26
CA THR A 610 8.60 31.51 -29.63
C THR A 610 7.60 31.79 -28.52
N GLN A 611 7.96 31.52 -27.26
CA GLN A 611 7.10 31.82 -26.11
C GLN A 611 6.98 33.32 -25.86
N ARG A 612 8.07 34.09 -26.04
CA ARG A 612 8.09 35.55 -25.92
C ARG A 612 7.17 36.26 -26.91
N ALA A 613 6.97 35.70 -28.09
CA ALA A 613 6.01 36.23 -29.07
C ALA A 613 4.57 36.25 -28.53
N LYS A 614 4.25 35.40 -27.54
CA LYS A 614 2.93 35.36 -26.87
C LYS A 614 2.94 36.08 -25.51
N THR A 615 4.07 36.03 -24.80
CA THR A 615 4.22 36.62 -23.47
C THR A 615 5.59 37.32 -23.39
N ALA A 616 5.62 38.61 -23.72
CA ALA A 616 6.87 39.36 -23.92
C ALA A 616 7.75 39.49 -22.65
N SER A 617 7.14 39.41 -21.47
CA SER A 617 7.77 39.48 -20.14
C SER A 617 8.58 38.24 -19.75
N LEU A 618 8.56 37.17 -20.56
CA LEU A 618 9.31 35.96 -20.24
C LEU A 618 10.82 36.23 -20.31
N LYS A 619 11.58 35.67 -19.37
CA LYS A 619 13.05 35.71 -19.33
C LYS A 619 13.61 34.41 -18.76
N VAL A 620 14.90 34.20 -18.94
CA VAL A 620 15.66 33.24 -18.13
C VAL A 620 16.04 33.95 -16.82
N PRO A 621 15.83 33.34 -15.64
CA PRO A 621 16.32 33.93 -14.40
C PRO A 621 17.85 34.07 -14.43
N SER A 622 18.35 35.19 -13.92
CA SER A 622 19.80 35.38 -13.77
C SER A 622 20.37 34.46 -12.68
N ILE A 623 21.70 34.39 -12.56
CA ILE A 623 22.34 33.64 -11.47
C ILE A 623 21.94 34.28 -10.13
N LEU A 624 21.88 35.62 -10.05
CA LEU A 624 21.41 36.32 -8.85
C LEU A 624 19.95 36.01 -8.52
N ASP A 625 19.06 35.89 -9.52
CA ASP A 625 17.68 35.45 -9.31
C ASP A 625 17.65 34.02 -8.71
N GLY A 626 18.51 33.11 -9.20
CA GLY A 626 18.64 31.76 -8.67
C GLY A 626 19.09 31.71 -7.21
N LEU A 627 20.13 32.46 -6.85
CA LEU A 627 20.60 32.54 -5.46
C LEU A 627 19.56 33.16 -4.53
N THR A 628 18.85 34.18 -5.02
CA THR A 628 17.74 34.82 -4.27
C THR A 628 16.61 33.82 -4.07
N LEU A 629 16.26 33.03 -5.09
CA LEU A 629 15.23 31.98 -4.98
C LEU A 629 15.56 30.98 -3.88
N TRP A 630 16.82 30.56 -3.74
CA TRP A 630 17.23 29.64 -2.67
C TRP A 630 16.97 30.23 -1.28
N GLN A 631 17.28 31.51 -1.07
CA GLN A 631 17.02 32.20 0.19
C GLN A 631 15.52 32.44 0.43
N THR A 632 14.76 32.76 -0.61
CA THR A 632 13.29 32.90 -0.53
C THR A 632 12.63 31.59 -0.11
N LEU A 633 13.01 30.46 -0.73
CA LEU A 633 12.47 29.15 -0.37
C LEU A 633 12.81 28.79 1.08
N ARG A 634 14.04 29.07 1.52
CA ARG A 634 14.47 28.86 2.91
C ARG A 634 13.70 29.73 3.90
N SER A 635 13.50 31.01 3.58
CA SER A 635 12.71 31.94 4.40
C SER A 635 11.24 31.53 4.47
N GLY A 636 10.73 30.89 3.42
CA GLY A 636 9.40 30.26 3.39
C GLY A 636 9.31 28.90 4.10
N GLY A 637 10.37 28.46 4.79
CA GLY A 637 10.39 27.23 5.59
C GLY A 637 10.88 25.97 4.87
N ASP A 638 11.24 26.05 3.58
CA ASP A 638 11.80 24.91 2.85
C ASP A 638 13.27 24.68 3.26
N GLN A 639 13.58 23.49 3.78
CA GLN A 639 14.95 23.16 4.19
C GLN A 639 15.88 22.86 3.01
N LEU A 640 15.31 22.65 1.81
CA LEU A 640 16.02 22.34 0.56
C LEU A 640 16.94 21.13 0.65
N LYS A 641 16.60 20.13 1.47
CA LYS A 641 17.37 18.90 1.68
C LYS A 641 16.50 17.64 1.50
N ASP A 642 15.59 17.71 0.54
CA ASP A 642 14.73 16.60 0.15
C ASP A 642 14.85 16.33 -1.35
N SER A 643 14.18 15.26 -1.81
CA SER A 643 14.22 14.81 -3.20
C SER A 643 13.74 15.85 -4.22
N SER A 644 12.99 16.87 -3.79
CA SER A 644 12.42 17.93 -4.61
C SER A 644 13.31 19.17 -4.71
N ALA A 645 14.34 19.29 -3.86
CA ALA A 645 15.21 20.47 -3.81
C ALA A 645 15.82 20.81 -5.17
N PHE A 646 16.31 19.80 -5.90
CA PHE A 646 16.87 20.00 -7.24
C PHE A 646 15.85 20.54 -8.22
N ASP A 647 14.68 19.89 -8.32
CA ASP A 647 13.65 20.28 -9.28
C ASP A 647 13.09 21.68 -9.00
N LYS A 648 13.02 22.08 -7.71
CA LYS A 648 12.58 23.41 -7.27
C LYS A 648 13.61 24.51 -7.54
N THR A 649 14.90 24.20 -7.65
CA THR A 649 15.98 25.21 -7.66
C THR A 649 16.82 25.24 -8.93
N ILE A 650 16.74 24.21 -9.79
CA ILE A 650 17.52 24.14 -11.02
C ILE A 650 17.16 25.28 -11.99
N ILE A 651 18.18 26.02 -12.40
CA ILE A 651 18.12 27.04 -13.44
C ILE A 651 19.30 26.84 -14.38
N ARG A 652 19.00 26.47 -15.62
CA ARG A 652 19.97 26.47 -16.73
C ARG A 652 19.99 27.86 -17.37
N HIS A 653 21.14 28.53 -17.38
CA HIS A 653 21.29 29.91 -17.88
C HIS A 653 21.62 29.91 -19.38
N PHE A 654 20.75 29.31 -20.19
CA PHE A 654 20.96 29.07 -21.63
C PHE A 654 20.86 30.34 -22.49
N ASP A 655 20.40 31.45 -21.93
CA ASP A 655 20.39 32.76 -22.58
C ASP A 655 21.77 33.43 -22.61
N LEU A 656 22.69 33.01 -21.74
CA LEU A 656 24.06 33.49 -21.71
C LEU A 656 24.88 32.90 -22.86
N GLU A 657 25.92 33.63 -23.27
CA GLU A 657 26.88 33.15 -24.27
C GLU A 657 27.59 31.89 -23.76
N ASP A 658 27.71 30.88 -24.61
CA ASP A 658 28.45 29.67 -24.31
C ASP A 658 29.96 29.95 -24.28
N LYS A 659 30.64 29.41 -23.28
CA LYS A 659 32.09 29.59 -23.08
C LYS A 659 32.83 28.29 -23.31
N GLY A 660 33.94 28.35 -24.03
CA GLY A 660 34.82 27.21 -24.29
C GLY A 660 35.78 26.96 -23.13
N LEU A 661 35.71 25.77 -22.51
CA LEU A 661 36.63 25.31 -21.48
C LEU A 661 37.00 23.85 -21.74
N HIS A 662 38.28 23.50 -21.64
CA HIS A 662 38.78 22.13 -21.78
C HIS A 662 38.30 21.38 -23.05
N GLY A 663 38.07 22.11 -24.15
CA GLY A 663 37.63 21.55 -25.43
C GLY A 663 36.11 21.38 -25.59
N TRP A 664 35.32 21.85 -24.63
CA TRP A 664 33.85 21.76 -24.63
C TRP A 664 33.22 23.15 -24.48
N LEU A 665 31.98 23.30 -24.94
CA LEU A 665 31.19 24.52 -24.79
C LEU A 665 30.18 24.35 -23.66
N TYR A 666 30.09 25.35 -22.79
CA TYR A 666 29.26 25.31 -21.60
C TYR A 666 28.45 26.58 -21.41
N VAL A 667 27.29 26.42 -20.77
CA VAL A 667 26.56 27.51 -20.13
C VAL A 667 26.44 27.25 -18.62
N PRO A 668 26.26 28.27 -17.76
CA PRO A 668 26.14 28.05 -16.33
C PRO A 668 24.83 27.35 -15.96
N TYR A 669 24.85 26.59 -14.87
CA TYR A 669 23.63 26.16 -14.18
C TYR A 669 23.76 26.40 -12.68
N SER A 670 22.68 26.86 -12.05
CA SER A 670 22.56 26.96 -10.58
C SER A 670 21.49 25.99 -10.05
N SER A 671 21.77 25.26 -8.95
CA SER A 671 20.77 24.46 -8.23
C SER A 671 21.18 24.14 -6.78
N VAL A 672 20.26 23.53 -6.02
CA VAL A 672 20.52 22.84 -4.76
C VAL A 672 20.14 21.38 -4.94
N SER A 673 21.04 20.43 -4.69
CA SER A 673 20.75 19.01 -4.85
C SER A 673 19.89 18.45 -3.72
N ARG A 674 19.49 17.19 -3.87
CA ARG A 674 18.54 16.49 -2.98
C ARG A 674 19.02 16.36 -1.53
N ASP A 675 20.33 16.37 -1.32
CA ASP A 675 21.01 16.33 -0.01
C ASP A 675 21.28 17.74 0.56
N GLY A 676 20.79 18.80 -0.10
CA GLY A 676 20.97 20.19 0.32
C GLY A 676 22.26 20.84 -0.15
N LYS A 677 23.06 20.17 -0.98
CA LYS A 677 24.32 20.72 -1.48
C LYS A 677 24.06 21.76 -2.59
N PRO A 678 24.49 23.01 -2.44
CA PRO A 678 24.33 24.02 -3.49
C PRO A 678 25.37 23.85 -4.60
N TYR A 679 24.98 24.16 -5.84
CA TYR A 679 25.79 24.06 -7.04
C TYR A 679 25.72 25.35 -7.86
N LEU A 680 26.90 25.88 -8.15
CA LEU A 680 27.16 26.75 -9.29
C LEU A 680 28.05 25.95 -10.26
N TYR A 681 27.48 25.39 -11.30
CA TYR A 681 28.14 24.41 -12.16
C TYR A 681 27.94 24.72 -13.65
N PHE A 682 28.31 23.80 -14.52
CA PHE A 682 28.18 23.92 -15.96
C PHE A 682 27.12 22.97 -16.53
N SER A 683 26.51 23.35 -17.64
CA SER A 683 25.66 22.52 -18.49
C SER A 683 26.25 22.48 -19.89
N TYR A 684 26.31 21.30 -20.50
CA TYR A 684 26.77 21.13 -21.88
C TYR A 684 25.80 21.80 -22.86
N THR A 685 26.27 22.34 -23.98
CA THR A 685 25.39 23.04 -24.94
C THR A 685 24.55 22.12 -25.84
N ASP A 686 24.88 20.84 -25.92
CA ASP A 686 24.34 19.88 -26.90
C ASP A 686 23.02 19.22 -26.46
N ARG A 687 22.87 18.80 -25.20
CA ARG A 687 21.62 18.17 -24.74
C ARG A 687 21.48 18.22 -23.22
N ASP A 688 20.52 18.99 -22.74
CA ASP A 688 20.18 19.00 -21.32
C ASP A 688 18.68 19.23 -21.05
N ARG A 689 18.29 19.06 -19.78
CA ARG A 689 16.95 19.31 -19.22
C ARG A 689 17.04 20.41 -18.14
N GLY A 690 15.92 20.70 -17.47
CA GLY A 690 15.91 21.59 -16.30
C GLY A 690 15.99 23.08 -16.62
N ALA A 691 15.70 23.49 -17.85
CA ALA A 691 15.59 24.90 -18.19
C ALA A 691 14.27 25.49 -17.65
N ARG A 692 14.36 26.68 -17.08
CA ARG A 692 13.25 27.38 -16.45
C ARG A 692 13.11 28.78 -17.03
N LEU A 693 11.87 29.18 -17.25
CA LEU A 693 11.51 30.55 -17.58
C LEU A 693 10.86 31.23 -16.39
N ALA A 694 10.98 32.55 -16.32
CA ALA A 694 10.29 33.38 -15.35
C ALA A 694 9.58 34.53 -16.07
N VAL A 695 8.57 35.08 -15.41
CA VAL A 695 8.02 36.40 -15.76
C VAL A 695 8.86 37.44 -15.04
N GLY A 696 9.30 38.50 -15.73
CA GLY A 696 10.07 39.61 -15.15
C GLY A 696 9.80 40.95 -15.78
#